data_AF-A0A1G5FSH6-F1
#
_entry.id   AF-A0A1G5FSH6-F1
#
_cell.length_a   1.000
_cell.length_b   1.000
_cell.length_c   1.000
_cell.angle_alpha   90.00
_cell.angle_beta   90.00
_cell.angle_gamma   90.00
#
_symmetry.space_group_name_H-M   'P 1'
#
loop_
_entity.id
_entity.type
_entity.pdbx_description
1 polymer ?
#
loop_
_entity_poly.entity_id
_entity_poly.type
_entity_poly.pdbx_seq_one_letter_code
_entity_poly.pdbx_strand_id
1 'polypeptide(L)'
;MEELNQVSNRLNDGFDELTGLLNLKGILRLLTEHKNISGKTYSVIIYLNVMNFKAFNQQYGFAGGNEFLKGIAQEIQKVFDNDLIARAGGDQFIILAHSMEEESLLKKIKLIQEASHIHEKGLKMRIKAGIYLSTGDESDPVVMVDRAKIACDDIIRLYDKDINFYDDNLKKRNELRQYVIDNFENAFKQKYFKVYYQKEVRALTGKVCGYEALARWIDPKYGMISPAIFVEVLEEVHLVHKLDMYIIEEVCRDLKKDIEYDMAVVPVSVNLSRLDFEICDIKSEIDKCREKYDIPNYLLNIEITESAIASGEDFLGQQIKKFRDDGYQVWMDDFGAGYSSLNNLKVYDFDVLKIDMNFLRSFENNKKSKVILATIVNMAKELGMHTLAEGVETQEQYDFLKKIGCEKMQGYLFGKPTPLEDFVKPDDFTFEKCEDIRYKKYYHEIGELNLLGSAPLKAKDMEVRNDVPIALMELNGEEMKFIYANEAYIEFLHSVSINGFEEANKRTTGVELAETRTMRKAFAKAESNPNHISDVDVIINGNVVIAKVKFIVREGDKAAFVVVPRNLSVSENEQRLADNIHVAMAHVLEQYFRVDLYDEDGTVDNIFLNGAQLPVADVERNAIKAVSMYADLYLYPEERQKFKDFYDMTTVRDRVDKCKRDYLVEYFHSAIPGDEGRMQMYMILPFYYNDRWKYISCCRYADEINDEFKQQILQKKD
;
A
#
# COMPACT_ATOMS: atom_id res chain seq x y z
N MET A 1 79.77 17.38 28.60
CA MET A 1 79.03 16.49 27.65
C MET A 1 77.56 16.33 28.02
N GLU A 2 77.19 16.29 29.30
CA GLU A 2 75.78 16.26 29.73
C GLU A 2 75.00 17.56 29.44
N GLU A 3 75.63 18.74 29.52
CA GLU A 3 74.98 20.01 29.15
C GLU A 3 74.73 20.16 27.64
N LEU A 4 75.59 19.60 26.79
CA LEU A 4 75.39 19.55 25.34
C LEU A 4 74.27 18.57 24.95
N ASN A 5 74.13 17.45 25.67
CA ASN A 5 73.00 16.53 25.49
C ASN A 5 71.68 17.10 26.04
N GLN A 6 71.70 17.89 27.12
CA GLN A 6 70.50 18.58 27.62
C GLN A 6 70.06 19.75 26.72
N VAL A 7 71.00 20.44 26.06
CA VAL A 7 70.69 21.48 25.06
C VAL A 7 70.19 20.85 23.74
N SER A 8 70.78 19.74 23.28
CA SER A 8 70.31 19.02 22.08
C SER A 8 68.94 18.36 22.30
N ASN A 9 68.64 17.86 23.52
CA ASN A 9 67.31 17.32 23.85
C ASN A 9 66.23 18.39 24.02
N ARG A 10 66.60 19.65 24.30
CA ARG A 10 65.65 20.78 24.34
C ARG A 10 65.33 21.36 22.95
N LEU A 11 66.16 21.09 21.94
CA LEU A 11 65.97 21.56 20.56
C LEU A 11 65.12 20.60 19.71
N ASN A 12 65.05 19.31 20.05
CA ASN A 12 64.29 18.30 19.28
C ASN A 12 62.83 18.07 19.73
N ASP A 13 62.36 18.67 20.82
CA ASP A 13 61.03 18.39 21.39
C ASP A 13 59.86 19.00 20.58
N GLY A 14 60.15 19.89 19.61
CA GLY A 14 59.15 20.59 18.80
C GLY A 14 59.01 20.14 17.34
N PHE A 15 59.87 19.22 16.87
CA PHE A 15 59.92 18.80 15.46
C PHE A 15 59.67 17.29 15.32
N ASP A 16 59.14 16.88 14.17
CA ASP A 16 59.00 15.48 13.77
C ASP A 16 60.30 14.98 13.14
N GLU A 17 60.89 13.93 13.71
CA GLU A 17 62.20 13.42 13.27
C GLU A 17 62.21 12.90 11.82
N LEU A 18 61.06 12.47 11.30
CA LEU A 18 60.96 11.89 9.95
C LEU A 18 60.89 12.96 8.86
N THR A 19 60.03 13.96 9.05
CA THR A 19 59.69 14.96 8.02
C THR A 19 60.42 16.28 8.21
N GLY A 20 60.95 16.55 9.41
CA GLY A 20 61.54 17.84 9.76
C GLY A 20 60.52 18.97 9.96
N LEU A 21 59.22 18.68 9.84
CA LEU A 21 58.14 19.59 10.17
C LEU A 21 58.02 19.77 11.69
N LEU A 22 57.21 20.73 12.13
CA LEU A 22 56.81 20.78 13.53
C LEU A 22 56.05 19.49 13.91
N ASN A 23 56.17 19.06 15.16
CA ASN A 23 55.25 18.06 15.71
C ASN A 23 54.03 18.76 16.35
N LEU A 24 53.02 17.99 16.78
CA LEU A 24 51.83 18.56 17.41
C LEU A 24 52.16 19.45 18.62
N LYS A 25 53.14 19.05 19.44
CA LYS A 25 53.57 19.82 20.61
C LYS A 25 54.23 21.14 20.21
N GLY A 26 55.06 21.11 19.16
CA GLY A 26 55.75 22.28 18.63
C GLY A 26 54.80 23.32 18.07
N ILE A 27 53.83 22.92 17.25
CA ILE A 27 52.88 23.86 16.66
C ILE A 27 51.93 24.47 17.70
N LEU A 28 51.45 23.68 18.66
CA LEU A 28 50.64 24.19 19.78
C LEU A 28 51.43 25.16 20.66
N ARG A 29 52.70 24.85 20.94
CA ARG A 29 53.59 25.72 21.71
C ARG A 29 53.77 27.08 21.04
N LEU A 30 54.02 27.12 19.73
CA LEU A 30 54.15 28.38 18.98
C LEU A 30 52.89 29.23 19.06
N LEU A 31 51.71 28.61 18.97
CA LEU A 31 50.44 29.32 19.08
C LEU A 31 50.15 29.83 20.50
N THR A 32 50.63 29.11 21.52
CA THR A 32 50.41 29.48 22.93
C THR A 32 51.39 30.57 23.39
N GLU A 33 52.66 30.48 23.00
CA GLU A 33 53.73 31.43 23.37
C GLU A 33 53.60 32.77 22.65
N HIS A 34 53.01 32.78 21.46
CA HIS A 34 52.77 34.00 20.70
C HIS A 34 51.27 34.34 20.66
N LYS A 35 50.72 34.90 21.74
CA LYS A 35 49.31 35.35 21.79
C LYS A 35 48.92 36.37 20.70
N ASN A 36 49.88 37.05 20.08
CA ASN A 36 49.65 37.92 18.91
C ASN A 36 49.53 37.16 17.57
N ILE A 37 49.80 35.85 17.57
CA ILE A 37 49.54 34.89 16.50
C ILE A 37 48.11 34.28 16.64
N SER A 38 47.28 34.85 17.53
CA SER A 38 45.85 34.50 17.65
C SER A 38 45.12 34.57 16.31
N GLY A 39 43.92 33.98 16.24
CA GLY A 39 43.12 33.69 15.04
C GLY A 39 42.81 34.83 14.06
N LYS A 40 43.44 36.00 14.19
CA LYS A 40 43.57 37.07 13.19
C LYS A 40 44.73 36.88 12.21
N THR A 41 45.85 36.28 12.61
CA THR A 41 47.00 36.06 11.71
C THR A 41 46.86 34.74 10.96
N TYR A 42 46.66 33.62 11.68
CA TYR A 42 46.32 32.32 11.10
C TYR A 42 44.85 32.02 11.35
N SER A 43 43.99 32.47 10.44
CA SER A 43 42.54 32.28 10.55
C SER A 43 42.05 30.98 9.89
N VAL A 44 42.91 30.26 9.18
CA VAL A 44 42.56 29.03 8.48
C VAL A 44 43.34 27.86 9.07
N ILE A 45 42.63 26.85 9.57
CA ILE A 45 43.21 25.65 10.17
C ILE A 45 42.80 24.47 9.31
N ILE A 46 43.77 23.71 8.82
CA ILE A 46 43.56 22.59 7.91
C ILE A 46 44.12 21.34 8.57
N TYR A 47 43.29 20.30 8.66
CA TYR A 47 43.68 18.97 9.09
C TYR A 47 43.66 18.02 7.90
N LEU A 48 44.83 17.49 7.53
CA LEU A 48 44.99 16.58 6.41
C LEU A 48 45.18 15.15 6.92
N ASN A 49 44.50 14.20 6.29
CA ASN A 49 44.66 12.77 6.55
C ASN A 49 44.90 12.01 5.23
N VAL A 50 45.96 11.20 5.18
CA VAL A 50 46.28 10.38 4.00
C VAL A 50 45.57 9.02 4.10
N MET A 51 44.60 8.80 3.24
CA MET A 51 43.82 7.56 3.17
C MET A 51 44.68 6.37 2.68
N ASN A 52 44.33 5.17 3.15
CA ASN A 52 44.98 3.89 2.80
C ASN A 52 46.46 3.78 3.19
N PHE A 53 46.99 4.67 4.04
CA PHE A 53 48.40 4.64 4.41
C PHE A 53 48.84 3.34 5.10
N LYS A 54 47.95 2.72 5.88
CA LYS A 54 48.20 1.39 6.47
C LYS A 54 48.39 0.31 5.39
N ALA A 55 47.53 0.30 4.37
CA ALA A 55 47.65 -0.63 3.25
C ALA A 55 48.92 -0.36 2.41
N PHE A 56 49.25 0.92 2.22
CA PHE A 56 50.50 1.33 1.57
C PHE A 56 51.73 0.79 2.33
N ASN A 57 51.77 0.93 3.65
CA ASN A 57 52.83 0.37 4.50
C ASN A 57 52.90 -1.16 4.44
N GLN A 58 51.76 -1.85 4.36
CA GLN A 58 51.72 -3.30 4.21
C GLN A 58 52.33 -3.75 2.88
N GLN A 59 52.09 -3.00 1.80
CA GLN A 59 52.57 -3.35 0.47
C GLN A 59 54.03 -2.95 0.22
N TYR A 60 54.46 -1.77 0.69
CA TYR A 60 55.78 -1.19 0.37
C TYR A 60 56.72 -1.07 1.58
N GLY A 61 56.30 -1.58 2.74
CA GLY A 61 57.05 -1.50 3.99
C GLY A 61 57.11 -0.10 4.59
N PHE A 62 57.56 0.00 5.84
CA PHE A 62 57.70 1.28 6.55
C PHE A 62 58.67 2.24 5.86
N ALA A 63 59.73 1.74 5.20
CA ALA A 63 60.63 2.59 4.43
C ALA A 63 59.92 3.27 3.25
N GLY A 64 59.04 2.54 2.55
CA GLY A 64 58.22 3.10 1.47
C GLY A 64 57.25 4.16 1.98
N GLY A 65 56.54 3.89 3.08
CA GLY A 65 55.64 4.87 3.69
C GLY A 65 56.37 6.11 4.22
N ASN A 66 57.55 5.94 4.79
CA ASN A 66 58.38 7.04 5.27
C ASN A 66 58.80 7.99 4.13
N GLU A 67 59.18 7.44 2.97
CA GLU A 67 59.50 8.25 1.79
C GLU A 67 58.26 8.96 1.23
N PHE A 68 57.10 8.30 1.24
CA PHE A 68 55.84 8.95 0.87
C PHE A 68 55.53 10.15 1.79
N LEU A 69 55.62 9.97 3.11
CA LEU A 69 55.35 11.05 4.08
C LEU A 69 56.32 12.22 3.94
N LYS A 70 57.61 11.96 3.66
CA LYS A 70 58.59 13.02 3.37
C LYS A 70 58.24 13.77 2.08
N GLY A 71 57.85 13.05 1.03
CA GLY A 71 57.41 13.67 -0.23
C GLY A 71 56.22 14.59 0.00
N ILE A 72 55.16 14.09 0.64
CA ILE A 72 53.99 14.91 0.97
C ILE A 72 54.34 16.11 1.85
N ALA A 73 55.19 15.94 2.87
CA ALA A 73 55.64 17.03 3.72
C ALA A 73 56.29 18.16 2.90
N GLN A 74 57.14 17.82 1.93
CA GLN A 74 57.79 18.78 1.03
C GLN A 74 56.78 19.49 0.12
N GLU A 75 55.80 18.77 -0.41
CA GLU A 75 54.76 19.37 -1.26
C GLU A 75 53.86 20.31 -0.46
N ILE A 76 53.49 19.94 0.77
CA ILE A 76 52.75 20.84 1.67
C ILE A 76 53.58 22.11 1.93
N GLN A 77 54.88 21.99 2.24
CA GLN A 77 55.77 23.14 2.44
C GLN A 77 55.90 24.05 1.22
N LYS A 78 55.90 23.50 0.00
CA LYS A 78 55.95 24.32 -1.23
C LYS A 78 54.66 25.10 -1.44
N VAL A 79 53.51 24.50 -1.14
CA VAL A 79 52.19 25.11 -1.36
C VAL A 79 51.81 26.12 -0.27
N PHE A 80 52.27 25.86 0.96
CA PHE A 80 52.03 26.66 2.16
C PHE A 80 53.36 27.22 2.70
N ASP A 81 54.09 27.92 1.83
CA ASP A 81 55.47 28.40 2.02
C ASP A 81 55.66 29.43 3.15
N ASN A 82 54.60 30.17 3.50
CA ASN A 82 54.60 31.19 4.55
C ASN A 82 53.76 30.80 5.78
N ASP A 83 53.33 29.55 5.86
CA ASP A 83 52.38 29.07 6.86
C ASP A 83 53.02 28.05 7.81
N LEU A 84 52.41 27.80 8.96
CA LEU A 84 52.93 26.83 9.93
C LEU A 84 52.41 25.44 9.61
N ILE A 85 53.33 24.49 9.44
CA ILE A 85 53.01 23.12 9.06
C ILE A 85 53.57 22.16 10.12
N ALA A 86 52.71 21.25 10.57
CA ALA A 86 53.08 20.19 11.49
C ALA A 86 52.64 18.81 11.00
N ARG A 87 53.37 17.78 11.42
CA ARG A 87 52.90 16.40 11.40
C ARG A 87 52.37 16.05 12.78
N ALA A 88 51.07 15.79 12.87
CA ALA A 88 50.41 15.45 14.14
C ALA A 88 50.84 14.06 14.65
N GLY A 89 51.11 13.14 13.71
CA GLY A 89 51.50 11.76 13.95
C GLY A 89 50.99 10.86 12.83
N GLY A 90 51.66 9.72 12.60
CA GLY A 90 51.26 8.78 11.55
C GLY A 90 51.21 9.43 10.16
N ASP A 91 50.02 9.46 9.57
CA ASP A 91 49.65 9.98 8.26
C ASP A 91 48.90 11.33 8.30
N GLN A 92 48.95 12.01 9.44
CA GLN A 92 48.16 13.22 9.70
C GLN A 92 49.03 14.48 9.74
N PHE A 93 48.58 15.51 9.04
CA PHE A 93 49.25 16.81 8.96
C PHE A 93 48.30 17.94 9.39
N ILE A 94 48.86 18.99 9.98
CA ILE A 94 48.14 20.19 10.39
C ILE A 94 48.80 21.39 9.70
N ILE A 95 47.99 22.25 9.10
CA ILE A 95 48.43 23.50 8.50
C ILE A 95 47.67 24.64 9.16
N LEU A 96 48.41 25.63 9.61
CA LEU A 96 47.85 26.89 10.10
C LEU A 96 48.23 27.94 9.09
N ALA A 97 47.25 28.35 8.31
CA ALA A 97 47.44 29.24 7.19
C ALA A 97 46.86 30.63 7.47
N HIS A 98 47.50 31.62 6.87
CA HIS A 98 46.99 32.98 6.88
C HIS A 98 45.62 33.08 6.22
N SER A 99 44.89 34.16 6.54
CA SER A 99 43.60 34.44 5.90
C SER A 99 43.74 34.45 4.38
N MET A 100 42.89 33.69 3.70
CA MET A 100 42.83 33.62 2.24
C MET A 100 41.40 33.39 1.78
N GLU A 101 41.12 33.74 0.53
CA GLU A 101 39.84 33.44 -0.10
C GLU A 101 39.65 31.92 -0.25
N GLU A 102 38.40 31.47 -0.10
CA GLU A 102 38.05 30.05 -0.14
C GLU A 102 38.50 29.38 -1.45
N GLU A 103 38.36 30.06 -2.59
CA GLU A 103 38.80 29.53 -3.89
C GLU A 103 40.31 29.27 -3.94
N SER A 104 41.10 30.16 -3.34
CA SER A 104 42.57 30.02 -3.24
C SER A 104 42.93 28.84 -2.33
N LEU A 105 42.25 28.70 -1.19
CA LEU A 105 42.43 27.59 -0.26
C LEU A 105 42.14 26.24 -0.93
N LEU A 106 41.00 26.12 -1.60
CA LEU A 106 40.61 24.90 -2.31
C LEU A 106 41.60 24.56 -3.43
N LYS A 107 42.12 25.56 -4.14
CA LYS A 107 43.15 25.37 -5.17
C LYS A 107 44.46 24.84 -4.56
N LYS A 108 44.91 25.40 -3.44
CA LYS A 108 46.10 24.92 -2.73
C LYS A 108 45.95 23.46 -2.26
N ILE A 109 44.80 23.09 -1.70
CA ILE A 109 44.55 21.71 -1.26
C ILE A 109 44.55 20.76 -2.46
N LYS A 110 43.95 21.15 -3.59
CA LYS A 110 43.99 20.37 -4.83
C LYS A 110 45.42 20.14 -5.34
N LEU A 111 46.28 21.15 -5.27
CA LEU A 111 47.69 20.99 -5.65
C LEU A 111 48.41 19.94 -4.79
N ILE A 112 48.12 19.89 -3.49
CA ILE A 112 48.67 18.84 -2.60
C ILE A 112 48.13 17.46 -2.98
N GLN A 113 46.83 17.36 -3.27
CA GLN A 113 46.21 16.11 -3.73
C GLN A 113 46.84 15.63 -5.04
N GLU A 114 47.01 16.51 -6.02
CA GLU A 114 47.66 16.21 -7.30
C GLU A 114 49.13 15.81 -7.12
N ALA A 115 49.87 16.55 -6.28
CA ALA A 115 51.26 16.25 -5.99
C ALA A 115 51.42 14.91 -5.25
N SER A 116 50.42 14.51 -4.45
CA SER A 116 50.43 13.20 -3.79
C SER A 116 50.48 12.04 -4.77
N HIS A 117 49.88 12.19 -5.97
CA HIS A 117 49.92 11.18 -7.03
C HIS A 117 51.34 10.93 -7.57
N ILE A 118 52.24 11.91 -7.48
CA ILE A 118 53.64 11.76 -7.91
C ILE A 118 54.39 10.79 -7.00
N HIS A 119 53.99 10.71 -5.73
CA HIS A 119 54.61 9.85 -4.73
C HIS A 119 53.92 8.47 -4.61
N GLU A 120 52.83 8.24 -5.36
CA GLU A 120 52.16 6.95 -5.40
C GLU A 120 53.03 5.90 -6.10
N LYS A 121 53.22 4.75 -5.44
CA LYS A 121 53.90 3.59 -6.02
C LYS A 121 52.93 2.64 -6.73
N GLY A 122 51.88 3.16 -7.37
CA GLY A 122 50.82 2.38 -8.02
C GLY A 122 49.64 2.01 -7.11
N LEU A 123 49.65 2.44 -5.84
CA LEU A 123 48.47 2.43 -4.97
C LEU A 123 47.95 3.87 -4.88
N LYS A 124 46.67 4.07 -5.25
CA LYS A 124 46.05 5.40 -5.22
C LYS A 124 45.90 5.88 -3.78
N MET A 125 46.58 6.97 -3.46
CA MET A 125 46.54 7.64 -2.18
C MET A 125 45.61 8.85 -2.30
N ARG A 126 44.77 9.08 -1.29
CA ARG A 126 43.87 10.23 -1.26
C ARG A 126 44.13 11.03 -0.01
N ILE A 127 44.02 12.35 -0.13
CA ILE A 127 44.17 13.26 1.01
C ILE A 127 42.81 13.86 1.32
N LYS A 128 42.30 13.60 2.52
CA LYS A 128 41.11 14.23 3.07
C LYS A 128 41.52 15.48 3.83
N ALA A 129 40.76 16.57 3.67
CA ALA A 129 41.03 17.84 4.32
C ALA A 129 39.81 18.32 5.10
N GLY A 130 39.97 18.52 6.40
CA GLY A 130 39.02 19.25 7.24
C GLY A 130 39.50 20.66 7.51
N ILE A 131 38.63 21.65 7.36
CA ILE A 131 38.99 23.06 7.45
C ILE A 131 38.17 23.73 8.54
N TYR A 132 38.82 24.47 9.43
CA TYR A 132 38.17 25.38 10.35
C TYR A 132 38.59 26.82 10.04
N LEU A 133 37.59 27.70 9.87
CA LEU A 133 37.76 29.13 9.67
C LEU A 133 37.51 29.83 11.00
N SER A 134 38.57 30.38 11.60
CA SER A 134 38.51 31.10 12.86
C SER A 134 37.95 32.50 12.67
N THR A 135 36.98 32.88 13.52
CA THR A 135 36.44 34.24 13.60
C THR A 135 37.30 35.20 14.44
N GLY A 136 38.35 34.66 15.09
CA GLY A 136 39.24 35.42 15.97
C GLY A 136 38.80 35.52 17.43
N ASP A 137 37.62 35.00 17.78
CA ASP A 137 37.12 34.91 19.16
C ASP A 137 37.64 33.66 19.90
N GLU A 138 38.00 32.62 19.15
CA GLU A 138 38.59 31.41 19.67
C GLU A 138 40.09 31.62 19.91
N SER A 139 40.53 31.43 21.15
CA SER A 139 41.92 31.68 21.55
C SER A 139 42.69 30.41 21.93
N ASP A 140 42.00 29.27 22.07
CA ASP A 140 42.63 27.99 22.35
C ASP A 140 42.99 27.26 21.04
N PRO A 141 44.28 27.14 20.70
CA PRO A 141 44.71 26.49 19.46
C PRO A 141 44.40 24.99 19.43
N VAL A 142 44.26 24.35 20.58
CA VAL A 142 43.84 22.95 20.67
C VAL A 142 42.42 22.79 20.15
N VAL A 143 41.52 23.69 20.55
CA VAL A 143 40.11 23.70 20.08
C VAL A 143 40.04 23.97 18.58
N MET A 144 40.86 24.89 18.06
CA MET A 144 40.90 25.22 16.63
C MET A 144 41.33 24.01 15.77
N VAL A 145 42.37 23.28 16.21
CA VAL A 145 42.83 22.04 15.55
C VAL A 145 41.78 20.93 15.66
N ASP A 146 41.14 20.78 16.82
CA ASP A 146 40.09 19.79 17.04
C ASP A 146 38.89 20.01 16.10
N ARG A 147 38.45 21.25 15.91
CA ARG A 147 37.39 21.60 14.95
C ARG A 147 37.75 21.20 13.50
N ALA A 148 38.97 21.51 13.05
CA ALA A 148 39.41 21.11 11.72
C ALA A 148 39.50 19.58 11.59
N LYS A 149 39.93 18.89 12.64
CA LYS A 149 39.95 17.43 12.70
C LYS A 149 38.55 16.85 12.60
N ILE A 150 37.58 17.36 13.35
CA ILE A 150 36.17 16.95 13.28
C ILE A 150 35.63 17.04 11.85
N ALA A 151 35.93 18.12 11.13
CA ALA A 151 35.57 18.27 9.72
C ALA A 151 36.23 17.22 8.82
N CYS A 152 37.49 16.88 9.07
CA CYS A 152 38.23 15.87 8.33
C CYS A 152 37.63 14.48 8.56
N ASP A 153 37.43 14.11 9.83
CA ASP A 153 36.94 12.79 10.24
C ASP A 153 35.54 12.49 9.69
N ASP A 154 34.68 13.51 9.57
CA ASP A 154 33.33 13.41 8.99
C ASP A 154 33.31 12.92 7.52
N ILE A 155 34.39 13.12 6.78
CA ILE A 155 34.47 12.76 5.35
C ILE A 155 35.44 11.61 5.05
N ILE A 156 36.11 11.05 6.07
CA ILE A 156 37.08 9.95 5.90
C ILE A 156 36.43 8.75 5.21
N ARG A 157 35.16 8.46 5.51
CA ARG A 157 34.41 7.32 4.94
C ARG A 157 33.77 7.63 3.58
N LEU A 158 33.69 8.89 3.17
CA LEU A 158 33.03 9.30 1.93
C LEU A 158 34.01 9.23 0.76
N TYR A 159 33.66 8.51 -0.31
CA TYR A 159 34.56 8.35 -1.45
C TYR A 159 34.64 9.60 -2.34
N ASP A 160 33.54 10.31 -2.50
CA ASP A 160 33.36 11.43 -3.44
C ASP A 160 33.61 12.81 -2.82
N LYS A 161 33.82 12.88 -1.50
CA LYS A 161 34.05 14.11 -0.76
C LYS A 161 35.43 14.15 -0.13
N ASP A 162 36.34 14.98 -0.65
CA ASP A 162 37.73 15.08 -0.17
C ASP A 162 38.01 16.30 0.72
N ILE A 163 37.10 17.28 0.76
CA ILE A 163 37.25 18.50 1.57
C ILE A 163 35.95 18.77 2.33
N ASN A 164 36.05 19.17 3.60
CA ASN A 164 34.92 19.58 4.44
C ASN A 164 35.27 20.80 5.28
N PHE A 165 34.29 21.66 5.49
CA PHE A 165 34.42 22.78 6.42
C PHE A 165 33.71 22.43 7.73
N TYR A 166 34.32 22.84 8.84
CA TYR A 166 33.69 22.77 10.15
C TYR A 166 32.57 23.80 10.23
N ASP A 167 31.43 23.36 10.74
CA ASP A 167 30.39 24.23 11.28
C ASP A 167 29.95 23.71 12.66
N ASP A 168 29.22 24.53 13.41
CA ASP A 168 28.75 24.13 14.74
C ASP A 168 27.68 23.04 14.71
N ASN A 169 27.03 22.80 13.57
CA ASN A 169 26.08 21.69 13.44
C ASN A 169 26.80 20.34 13.37
N LEU A 170 27.97 20.29 12.73
CA LEU A 170 28.83 19.12 12.66
C LEU A 170 29.28 18.68 14.07
N LYS A 171 29.72 19.63 14.90
CA LYS A 171 30.07 19.35 16.29
C LYS A 171 28.90 18.78 17.06
N LYS A 172 27.73 19.43 16.99
CA LYS A 172 26.52 18.96 17.67
C LYS A 172 26.12 17.56 17.23
N ARG A 173 26.25 17.25 15.94
CA ARG A 173 25.97 15.91 15.40
C ARG A 173 26.92 14.87 16.01
N ASN A 174 28.23 15.13 16.04
CA ASN A 174 29.19 14.20 16.63
C ASN A 174 29.03 14.03 18.15
N GLU A 175 28.76 15.12 18.88
CA GLU A 175 28.44 15.05 20.31
C GLU A 175 27.20 14.19 20.57
N LEU A 176 26.17 14.32 19.75
CA LEU A 176 24.96 13.50 19.85
C LEU A 176 25.23 12.03 19.51
N ARG A 177 26.04 11.74 18.49
CA ARG A 177 26.45 10.36 18.16
C ARG A 177 27.19 9.70 19.32
N GLN A 178 28.16 10.40 19.92
CA GLN A 178 28.88 9.88 21.08
C GLN A 178 27.95 9.69 22.29
N TYR A 179 27.05 10.65 22.52
CA TYR A 179 26.04 10.56 23.57
C TYR A 179 25.16 9.32 23.43
N VAL A 180 24.72 9.00 22.21
CA VAL A 180 23.94 7.79 21.90
C VAL A 180 24.70 6.54 22.32
N ILE A 181 25.98 6.42 21.97
CA ILE A 181 26.80 5.25 22.32
C ILE A 181 26.96 5.13 23.84
N ASP A 182 27.34 6.22 24.50
CA ASP A 182 27.66 6.23 25.93
C ASP A 182 26.43 5.98 26.82
N ASN A 183 25.24 6.39 26.36
CA ASN A 183 24.00 6.33 27.15
C ASN A 183 23.06 5.20 26.74
N PHE A 184 23.40 4.41 25.71
CA PHE A 184 22.58 3.30 25.23
C PHE A 184 22.17 2.34 26.35
N GLU A 185 23.14 1.75 27.07
CA GLU A 185 22.87 0.79 28.16
C GLU A 185 22.07 1.41 29.31
N ASN A 186 22.21 2.71 29.56
CA ASN A 186 21.40 3.43 30.54
C ASN A 186 19.96 3.63 30.04
N ALA A 187 19.78 3.98 28.77
CA ALA A 187 18.47 4.16 28.16
C ALA A 187 17.63 2.87 28.19
N PHE A 188 18.27 1.70 28.03
CA PHE A 188 17.61 0.40 28.25
C PHE A 188 17.14 0.23 29.70
N LYS A 189 18.04 0.43 30.66
CA LYS A 189 17.73 0.24 32.10
C LYS A 189 16.62 1.16 32.57
N GLN A 190 16.59 2.39 32.06
CA GLN A 190 15.59 3.40 32.44
C GLN A 190 14.32 3.37 31.57
N LYS A 191 14.21 2.46 30.59
CA LYS A 191 13.08 2.35 29.65
C LYS A 191 12.80 3.65 28.88
N TYR A 192 13.85 4.32 28.43
CA TYR A 192 13.76 5.53 27.60
C TYR A 192 13.44 5.22 26.13
N PHE A 193 13.68 3.97 25.70
CA PHE A 193 13.14 3.47 24.44
C PHE A 193 11.65 3.15 24.58
N LYS A 194 10.86 3.73 23.69
CA LYS A 194 9.40 3.60 23.61
C LYS A 194 8.99 3.14 22.23
N VAL A 195 7.93 2.33 22.18
CA VAL A 195 7.30 1.90 20.94
C VAL A 195 6.18 2.87 20.61
N TYR A 196 6.20 3.41 19.40
CA TYR A 196 5.10 4.18 18.82
C TYR A 196 4.46 3.31 17.74
N TYR A 197 3.15 3.30 17.67
CA TYR A 197 2.40 2.52 16.70
C TYR A 197 1.80 3.43 15.65
N GLN A 198 2.01 3.12 14.38
CA GLN A 198 1.33 3.80 13.27
C GLN A 198 0.34 2.85 12.61
N LYS A 199 -0.88 3.35 12.35
CA LYS A 199 -1.96 2.55 11.77
C LYS A 199 -1.68 2.20 10.31
N GLU A 200 -1.90 0.94 9.98
CA GLU A 200 -2.07 0.46 8.61
C GLU A 200 -3.56 0.25 8.36
N VAL A 201 -4.08 0.82 7.27
CA VAL A 201 -5.51 0.79 6.94
C VAL A 201 -5.72 0.05 5.64
N ARG A 202 -6.69 -0.88 5.62
CA ARG A 202 -7.08 -1.57 4.39
C ARG A 202 -7.94 -0.66 3.52
N ALA A 203 -7.56 -0.48 2.26
CA ALA A 203 -8.21 0.39 1.29
C ALA A 203 -9.70 0.04 1.05
N LEU A 204 -10.01 -1.26 1.03
CA LEU A 204 -11.37 -1.74 0.76
C LEU A 204 -12.31 -1.46 1.91
N THR A 205 -11.92 -1.82 3.14
CA THR A 205 -12.77 -1.74 4.33
C THR A 205 -12.69 -0.39 5.04
N GLY A 206 -11.61 0.37 4.84
CA GLY A 206 -11.32 1.59 5.59
C GLY A 206 -10.96 1.33 7.06
N LYS A 207 -10.75 0.06 7.46
CA LYS A 207 -10.44 -0.34 8.83
C LYS A 207 -8.96 -0.55 9.03
N VAL A 208 -8.51 -0.40 10.28
CA VAL A 208 -7.15 -0.72 10.69
C VAL A 208 -6.93 -2.23 10.53
N CYS A 209 -5.95 -2.62 9.73
CA CYS A 209 -5.59 -4.01 9.46
C CYS A 209 -4.24 -4.42 10.05
N GLY A 210 -3.50 -3.47 10.62
CA GLY A 210 -2.21 -3.69 11.24
C GLY A 210 -1.65 -2.42 11.86
N TYR A 211 -0.50 -2.53 12.51
CA TYR A 211 0.28 -1.40 12.98
C TYR A 211 1.75 -1.58 12.68
N GLU A 212 2.46 -0.51 12.32
CA GLU A 212 3.92 -0.50 12.32
C GLU A 212 4.44 -0.07 13.68
N ALA A 213 5.35 -0.86 14.26
CA ALA A 213 6.07 -0.53 15.49
C ALA A 213 7.34 0.28 15.19
N LEU A 214 7.35 1.51 15.68
CA LEU A 214 8.40 2.49 15.44
C LEU A 214 9.11 2.84 16.75
N ALA A 215 10.42 2.59 16.80
CA ALA A 215 11.24 2.96 17.95
C ALA A 215 11.30 4.49 18.13
N ARG A 216 11.21 4.96 19.38
CA ARG A 216 11.49 6.35 19.78
C ARG A 216 12.35 6.36 21.02
N TRP A 217 13.40 7.19 21.02
CA TRP A 217 14.23 7.42 22.20
C TRP A 217 13.82 8.72 22.87
N ILE A 218 13.13 8.60 24.01
CA ILE A 218 12.69 9.73 24.83
C ILE A 218 13.76 10.00 25.90
N ASP A 219 14.70 10.88 25.55
CA ASP A 219 15.84 11.20 26.39
C ASP A 219 15.56 12.39 27.33
N PRO A 220 15.96 12.33 28.61
CA PRO A 220 15.74 13.43 29.56
C PRO A 220 16.54 14.70 29.23
N LYS A 221 17.65 14.61 28.48
CA LYS A 221 18.51 15.75 28.13
C LYS A 221 18.17 16.32 26.75
N TYR A 222 17.98 15.47 25.75
CA TYR A 222 17.77 15.88 24.35
C TYR A 222 16.31 15.83 23.89
N GLY A 223 15.38 15.38 24.74
CA GLY A 223 14.01 15.12 24.33
C GLY A 223 13.93 13.91 23.40
N MET A 224 13.10 13.97 22.37
CA MET A 224 12.99 12.86 21.41
C MET A 224 14.18 12.86 20.44
N ILE A 225 15.06 11.86 20.56
CA ILE A 225 16.15 11.65 19.59
C ILE A 225 15.58 10.90 18.38
N SER A 226 15.84 11.42 17.18
CA SER A 226 15.32 10.85 15.94
C SER A 226 15.88 9.45 15.65
N PRO A 227 15.06 8.48 15.23
CA PRO A 227 15.51 7.14 14.79
C PRO A 227 16.58 7.20 13.70
N ALA A 228 16.43 8.11 12.73
CA ALA A 228 17.42 8.30 11.67
C ALA A 228 18.81 8.69 12.18
N ILE A 229 18.94 9.14 13.43
CA ILE A 229 20.22 9.45 14.06
C ILE A 229 20.71 8.26 14.89
N PHE A 230 19.91 7.78 15.84
CA PHE A 230 20.42 6.79 16.78
C PHE A 230 20.48 5.39 16.19
N VAL A 231 19.58 5.00 15.27
CA VAL A 231 19.62 3.67 14.63
C VAL A 231 20.89 3.53 13.81
N GLU A 232 21.22 4.52 12.97
CA GLU A 232 22.46 4.54 12.18
C GLU A 232 23.70 4.40 13.08
N VAL A 233 23.73 5.13 14.21
CA VAL A 233 24.85 5.02 15.17
C VAL A 233 24.95 3.62 15.75
N LEU A 234 23.82 3.00 16.13
CA LEU A 234 23.79 1.66 16.70
C LEU A 234 24.16 0.58 15.69
N GLU A 235 23.81 0.75 14.41
CA GLU A 235 24.26 -0.12 13.34
C GLU A 235 25.79 -0.07 13.20
N GLU A 236 26.39 1.13 13.17
CA GLU A 236 27.85 1.27 13.06
C GLU A 236 28.61 0.58 14.19
N VAL A 237 28.08 0.63 15.42
CA VAL A 237 28.68 -0.02 16.59
C VAL A 237 28.13 -1.42 16.87
N HIS A 238 27.35 -2.00 15.96
CA HIS A 238 26.81 -3.37 16.03
C HIS A 238 25.93 -3.63 17.28
N LEU A 239 25.16 -2.64 17.72
CA LEU A 239 24.25 -2.72 18.86
C LEU A 239 22.76 -2.71 18.48
N VAL A 240 22.42 -2.54 17.20
CA VAL A 240 21.03 -2.42 16.72
C VAL A 240 20.15 -3.62 17.08
N HIS A 241 20.65 -4.85 16.99
CA HIS A 241 19.93 -6.07 17.40
C HIS A 241 19.37 -6.06 18.82
N LYS A 242 20.03 -5.36 19.76
CA LYS A 242 19.52 -5.23 21.13
C LYS A 242 18.29 -4.32 21.18
N LEU A 243 18.27 -3.26 20.37
CA LEU A 243 17.12 -2.37 20.22
C LEU A 243 15.96 -3.12 19.60
N ASP A 244 16.18 -3.80 18.48
CA ASP A 244 15.10 -4.46 17.75
C ASP A 244 14.47 -5.57 18.58
N MET A 245 15.27 -6.37 19.29
CA MET A 245 14.74 -7.37 20.22
C MET A 245 13.96 -6.76 21.39
N TYR A 246 14.35 -5.58 21.89
CA TYR A 246 13.60 -4.86 22.92
C TYR A 246 12.26 -4.36 22.39
N ILE A 247 12.23 -3.80 21.17
CA ILE A 247 10.99 -3.36 20.52
C ILE A 247 10.05 -4.55 20.31
N ILE A 248 10.56 -5.69 19.80
CA ILE A 248 9.80 -6.91 19.60
C ILE A 248 9.24 -7.45 20.92
N GLU A 249 10.02 -7.41 22.00
CA GLU A 249 9.54 -7.81 23.32
C GLU A 249 8.40 -6.91 23.83
N GLU A 250 8.50 -5.59 23.65
CA GLU A 250 7.42 -4.68 24.04
C GLU A 250 6.16 -4.87 23.16
N VAL A 251 6.32 -5.09 21.86
CA VAL A 251 5.21 -5.42 20.96
C VAL A 251 4.51 -6.72 21.40
N CYS A 252 5.27 -7.79 21.69
CA CYS A 252 4.69 -9.04 22.17
C CYS A 252 3.94 -8.86 23.50
N ARG A 253 4.51 -8.05 24.41
CA ARG A 253 3.87 -7.71 25.69
C ARG A 253 2.56 -6.96 25.48
N ASP A 254 2.52 -6.03 24.53
CA ASP A 254 1.32 -5.22 24.26
C ASP A 254 0.23 -6.04 23.56
N LEU A 255 0.59 -6.86 22.56
CA LEU A 255 -0.32 -7.82 21.93
C LEU A 255 -0.92 -8.77 22.96
N LYS A 256 -0.13 -9.26 23.93
CA LYS A 256 -0.64 -10.17 24.97
C LYS A 256 -1.72 -9.49 25.82
N LYS A 257 -1.50 -8.24 26.23
CA LYS A 257 -2.51 -7.48 26.97
C LYS A 257 -3.79 -7.33 26.14
N ASP A 258 -3.67 -6.98 24.86
CA ASP A 258 -4.85 -6.78 24.02
C ASP A 258 -5.66 -8.06 23.84
N ILE A 259 -5.00 -9.22 23.71
CA ILE A 259 -5.65 -10.55 23.73
C ILE A 259 -6.35 -10.81 25.06
N GLU A 260 -5.70 -10.52 26.20
CA GLU A 260 -6.27 -10.75 27.55
C GLU A 260 -7.49 -9.88 27.84
N TYR A 261 -7.59 -8.70 27.23
CA TYR A 261 -8.73 -7.78 27.38
C TYR A 261 -9.84 -7.99 26.33
N ASP A 262 -9.77 -9.05 25.52
CA ASP A 262 -10.75 -9.38 24.46
C ASP A 262 -10.96 -8.21 23.46
N MET A 263 -9.87 -7.49 23.16
CA MET A 263 -9.86 -6.36 22.24
C MET A 263 -9.69 -6.84 20.80
N ALA A 264 -10.02 -6.00 19.81
CA ALA A 264 -9.69 -6.31 18.43
C ALA A 264 -8.16 -6.31 18.25
N VAL A 265 -7.59 -7.47 17.91
CA VAL A 265 -6.15 -7.66 17.71
C VAL A 265 -5.86 -7.73 16.21
N VAL A 266 -4.89 -6.94 15.76
CA VAL A 266 -4.37 -6.96 14.39
C VAL A 266 -2.85 -7.19 14.43
N PRO A 267 -2.24 -7.67 13.34
CA PRO A 267 -0.79 -7.87 13.27
C PRO A 267 -0.01 -6.57 13.48
N VAL A 268 1.20 -6.69 14.02
CA VAL A 268 2.15 -5.59 14.17
C VAL A 268 3.39 -5.89 13.35
N SER A 269 3.80 -4.94 12.49
CA SER A 269 5.05 -5.03 11.75
C SER A 269 6.22 -4.44 12.55
N VAL A 270 7.38 -5.09 12.44
CA VAL A 270 8.61 -4.69 13.11
C VAL A 270 9.74 -4.65 12.08
N ASN A 271 10.55 -3.60 12.16
CA ASN A 271 11.70 -3.42 11.29
C ASN A 271 12.89 -4.24 11.80
N LEU A 272 13.56 -4.96 10.89
CA LEU A 272 14.84 -5.61 11.16
C LEU A 272 15.92 -5.04 10.23
N SER A 273 17.04 -4.66 10.83
CA SER A 273 18.25 -4.31 10.11
C SER A 273 18.91 -5.56 9.53
N ARG A 274 19.77 -5.37 8.53
CA ARG A 274 20.61 -6.46 8.02
C ARG A 274 21.49 -7.07 9.11
N LEU A 275 22.02 -6.22 9.99
CA LEU A 275 22.97 -6.62 11.02
C LEU A 275 22.37 -7.62 12.00
N ASP A 276 21.05 -7.61 12.20
CA ASP A 276 20.38 -8.56 13.09
C ASP A 276 20.54 -9.99 12.60
N PHE A 277 20.45 -10.19 11.28
CA PHE A 277 20.66 -11.47 10.63
C PHE A 277 22.14 -11.90 10.65
N GLU A 278 23.08 -10.95 10.63
CA GLU A 278 24.52 -11.26 10.61
C GLU A 278 25.10 -11.53 12.01
N ILE A 279 24.60 -10.83 13.02
CA ILE A 279 25.14 -10.87 14.40
C ILE A 279 24.58 -12.07 15.18
N CYS A 280 23.32 -12.45 14.94
CA CYS A 280 22.66 -13.50 15.71
C CYS A 280 21.65 -14.31 14.89
N ASP A 281 21.18 -15.43 15.46
CA ASP A 281 20.02 -16.14 14.93
C ASP A 281 18.74 -15.43 15.36
N ILE A 282 18.47 -14.30 14.69
CA ILE A 282 17.39 -13.39 15.04
C ILE A 282 16.01 -14.08 15.05
N LYS A 283 15.79 -15.03 14.14
CA LYS A 283 14.56 -15.82 14.09
C LYS A 283 14.35 -16.59 15.39
N SER A 284 15.36 -17.33 15.84
CA SER A 284 15.29 -18.09 17.09
C SER A 284 15.05 -17.19 18.30
N GLU A 285 15.59 -15.98 18.32
CA GLU A 285 15.35 -15.01 19.40
C GLU A 285 13.93 -14.45 19.38
N ILE A 286 13.39 -14.15 18.18
CA ILE A 286 12.00 -13.73 18.00
C ILE A 286 11.04 -14.85 18.43
N ASP A 287 11.31 -16.10 18.05
CA ASP A 287 10.52 -17.27 18.43
C ASP A 287 10.45 -17.43 19.96
N LYS A 288 11.61 -17.38 20.64
CA LYS A 288 11.66 -17.40 22.11
C LYS A 288 10.84 -16.27 22.73
N CYS A 289 10.89 -15.08 22.13
CA CYS A 289 10.18 -13.90 22.63
C CYS A 289 8.66 -14.06 22.47
N ARG A 290 8.18 -14.43 21.28
CA ARG A 290 6.74 -14.65 21.08
C ARG A 290 6.21 -15.80 21.94
N GLU A 291 6.98 -16.87 22.14
CA GLU A 291 6.60 -18.03 22.96
C GLU A 291 6.50 -17.66 24.45
N LYS A 292 7.40 -16.79 24.93
CA LYS A 292 7.34 -16.24 26.29
C LYS A 292 6.03 -15.50 26.57
N TYR A 293 5.45 -14.84 25.58
CA TYR A 293 4.20 -14.08 25.70
C TYR A 293 2.98 -14.79 25.09
N ASP A 294 3.15 -16.02 24.57
CA ASP A 294 2.10 -16.80 23.91
C ASP A 294 1.44 -16.05 22.74
N ILE A 295 2.29 -15.45 21.89
CA ILE A 295 1.88 -14.71 20.69
C ILE A 295 2.03 -15.59 19.45
N PRO A 296 0.94 -15.78 18.67
CA PRO A 296 1.02 -16.44 17.37
C PRO A 296 1.92 -15.68 16.38
N ASN A 297 2.70 -16.42 15.58
CA ASN A 297 3.60 -15.87 14.55
C ASN A 297 2.90 -14.91 13.56
N TYR A 298 1.66 -15.19 13.14
CA TYR A 298 0.91 -14.37 12.19
C TYR A 298 0.51 -12.98 12.72
N LEU A 299 0.76 -12.68 14.00
CA LEU A 299 0.58 -11.35 14.57
C LEU A 299 1.85 -10.49 14.51
N LEU A 300 2.97 -11.05 14.03
CA LEU A 300 4.23 -10.34 13.85
C LEU A 300 4.61 -10.39 12.36
N ASN A 301 4.69 -9.22 11.73
CA ASN A 301 5.21 -9.07 10.37
C ASN A 301 6.64 -8.54 10.43
N ILE A 302 7.53 -9.08 9.59
CA ILE A 302 8.94 -8.69 9.58
C ILE A 302 9.20 -7.80 8.38
N GLU A 303 9.67 -6.58 8.62
CA GLU A 303 10.01 -5.63 7.56
C GLU A 303 11.53 -5.58 7.36
N ILE A 304 11.95 -5.60 6.09
CA ILE A 304 13.36 -5.52 5.70
C ILE A 304 13.49 -4.43 4.63
N THR A 305 14.33 -3.43 4.89
CA THR A 305 14.54 -2.30 3.97
C THR A 305 15.24 -2.72 2.68
N GLU A 306 14.98 -2.00 1.58
CA GLU A 306 15.66 -2.26 0.30
C GLU A 306 17.19 -2.20 0.40
N SER A 307 17.73 -1.28 1.21
CA SER A 307 19.17 -1.08 1.36
C SER A 307 19.87 -2.24 2.06
N ALA A 308 19.18 -2.91 2.99
CA ALA A 308 19.67 -4.12 3.66
C ALA A 308 19.92 -5.28 2.65
N ILE A 309 19.21 -5.27 1.52
CA ILE A 309 19.20 -6.37 0.55
C ILE A 309 20.35 -6.29 -0.47
N ALA A 310 20.86 -5.08 -0.75
CA ALA A 310 21.75 -4.79 -1.88
C ALA A 310 23.17 -5.41 -1.80
N SER A 311 23.50 -6.16 -0.73
CA SER A 311 24.80 -6.83 -0.62
C SER A 311 24.71 -8.15 0.14
N GLY A 312 24.86 -9.29 -0.55
CA GLY A 312 24.91 -10.62 0.09
C GLY A 312 23.75 -11.56 -0.26
N GLU A 313 23.54 -11.79 -1.56
CA GLU A 313 22.36 -12.43 -2.16
C GLU A 313 21.93 -13.77 -1.53
N ASP A 314 22.88 -14.65 -1.19
CA ASP A 314 22.55 -16.01 -0.75
C ASP A 314 22.14 -16.13 0.73
N PHE A 315 22.70 -15.30 1.61
CA PHE A 315 22.48 -15.45 3.06
C PHE A 315 21.12 -14.91 3.48
N LEU A 316 20.79 -13.68 3.09
CA LEU A 316 19.55 -13.02 3.50
C LEU A 316 18.33 -13.74 2.91
N GLY A 317 18.42 -14.24 1.67
CA GLY A 317 17.32 -14.99 1.04
C GLY A 317 16.99 -16.28 1.77
N GLN A 318 18.00 -16.98 2.32
CA GLN A 318 17.76 -18.14 3.17
C GLN A 318 17.09 -17.77 4.49
N GLN A 319 17.41 -16.61 5.08
CA GLN A 319 16.76 -16.15 6.30
C GLN A 319 15.30 -15.76 6.04
N ILE A 320 15.03 -14.99 4.98
CA ILE A 320 13.67 -14.64 4.55
C ILE A 320 12.83 -15.90 4.37
N LYS A 321 13.36 -16.89 3.65
CA LYS A 321 12.68 -18.17 3.45
C LYS A 321 12.39 -18.89 4.77
N LYS A 322 13.32 -18.93 5.72
CA LYS A 322 13.09 -19.53 7.04
C LYS A 322 11.96 -18.84 7.82
N PHE A 323 11.86 -17.52 7.75
CA PHE A 323 10.74 -16.80 8.38
C PHE A 323 9.41 -17.18 7.74
N ARG A 324 9.36 -17.21 6.40
CA ARG A 324 8.14 -17.54 5.65
C ARG A 324 7.70 -19.00 5.83
N ASP A 325 8.63 -19.94 5.77
CA ASP A 325 8.37 -21.37 5.99
C ASP A 325 7.79 -21.63 7.40
N ASP A 326 8.17 -20.79 8.38
CA ASP A 326 7.65 -20.84 9.76
C ASP A 326 6.38 -19.99 9.95
N GLY A 327 5.82 -19.41 8.89
CA GLY A 327 4.51 -18.75 8.88
C GLY A 327 4.50 -17.26 9.23
N TYR A 328 5.66 -16.60 9.27
CA TYR A 328 5.75 -15.14 9.32
C TYR A 328 5.51 -14.54 7.93
N GLN A 329 4.92 -13.34 7.89
CA GLN A 329 5.00 -12.53 6.68
C GLN A 329 6.29 -11.72 6.68
N VAL A 330 6.99 -11.68 5.55
CA VAL A 330 8.18 -10.86 5.35
C VAL A 330 7.92 -9.81 4.29
N TRP A 331 8.12 -8.55 4.65
CA TRP A 331 7.75 -7.38 3.88
C TRP A 331 9.01 -6.70 3.38
N MET A 332 9.00 -6.27 2.12
CA MET A 332 10.04 -5.41 1.57
C MET A 332 9.66 -3.95 1.82
N ASP A 333 10.46 -3.28 2.63
CA ASP A 333 10.28 -1.89 3.01
C ASP A 333 11.05 -0.92 2.12
N ASP A 334 10.59 0.34 2.06
CA ASP A 334 11.19 1.43 1.27
C ASP A 334 11.37 1.11 -0.24
N PHE A 335 10.47 0.33 -0.86
CA PHE A 335 10.62 -0.06 -2.26
C PHE A 335 10.68 1.17 -3.18
N GLY A 336 11.79 1.29 -3.91
CA GLY A 336 12.05 2.34 -4.90
C GLY A 336 12.84 3.54 -4.36
N ALA A 337 13.28 3.49 -3.09
CA ALA A 337 14.27 4.42 -2.56
C ALA A 337 15.71 4.08 -3.04
N GLY A 338 15.96 2.83 -3.45
CA GLY A 338 17.26 2.35 -3.91
C GLY A 338 17.41 2.23 -5.43
N TYR A 339 18.64 1.95 -5.90
CA TYR A 339 18.99 1.87 -7.32
C TYR A 339 18.70 0.49 -7.97
N SER A 340 18.30 -0.55 -7.22
CA SER A 340 18.27 -1.95 -7.69
C SER A 340 17.01 -2.75 -7.29
N SER A 341 15.89 -2.07 -7.02
CA SER A 341 14.68 -2.66 -6.41
C SER A 341 14.08 -3.83 -7.22
N LEU A 342 14.08 -3.74 -8.55
CA LEU A 342 13.51 -4.78 -9.42
C LEU A 342 14.32 -6.08 -9.43
N ASN A 343 15.65 -6.00 -9.29
CA ASN A 343 16.48 -7.20 -9.24
C ASN A 343 16.24 -7.96 -7.93
N ASN A 344 15.99 -7.23 -6.83
CA ASN A 344 15.68 -7.84 -5.54
C ASN A 344 14.39 -8.66 -5.62
N LEU A 345 13.32 -8.13 -6.24
CA LEU A 345 12.06 -8.86 -6.42
C LEU A 345 12.18 -10.14 -7.26
N LYS A 346 13.24 -10.28 -8.05
CA LYS A 346 13.53 -11.51 -8.81
C LYS A 346 14.21 -12.58 -7.94
N VAL A 347 14.97 -12.16 -6.93
CA VAL A 347 15.84 -13.03 -6.13
C VAL A 347 15.16 -13.48 -4.84
N TYR A 348 14.36 -12.59 -4.23
CA TYR A 348 13.78 -12.79 -2.91
C TYR A 348 12.26 -12.90 -2.99
N ASP A 349 11.70 -13.89 -2.31
CA ASP A 349 10.26 -14.10 -2.25
C ASP A 349 9.68 -13.38 -1.01
N PHE A 350 9.20 -12.15 -1.19
CA PHE A 350 8.51 -11.36 -0.17
C PHE A 350 6.99 -11.54 -0.24
N ASP A 351 6.30 -11.35 0.88
CA ASP A 351 4.83 -11.42 0.96
C ASP A 351 4.16 -10.06 0.66
N VAL A 352 4.81 -8.96 1.05
CA VAL A 352 4.26 -7.60 0.91
C VAL A 352 5.32 -6.65 0.37
N LEU A 353 4.93 -5.80 -0.58
CA LEU A 353 5.71 -4.68 -1.08
C LEU A 353 5.21 -3.37 -0.45
N LYS A 354 6.02 -2.73 0.40
CA LYS A 354 5.74 -1.37 0.90
C LYS A 354 6.33 -0.34 -0.06
N ILE A 355 5.46 0.45 -0.66
CA ILE A 355 5.80 1.48 -1.65
C ILE A 355 6.15 2.76 -0.90
N ASP A 356 7.40 3.21 -1.06
CA ASP A 356 7.94 4.37 -0.36
C ASP A 356 7.15 5.67 -0.64
N MET A 357 7.10 6.52 0.37
CA MET A 357 6.39 7.80 0.33
C MET A 357 6.86 8.74 -0.79
N ASN A 358 8.09 8.61 -1.31
CA ASN A 358 8.58 9.49 -2.37
C ASN A 358 7.78 9.35 -3.67
N PHE A 359 7.12 8.22 -3.92
CA PHE A 359 6.23 8.06 -5.08
C PHE A 359 4.97 8.94 -5.00
N LEU A 360 4.54 9.29 -3.77
CA LEU A 360 3.40 10.17 -3.51
C LEU A 360 3.78 11.66 -3.42
N ARG A 361 5.07 11.99 -3.49
CA ARG A 361 5.49 13.41 -3.57
C ARG A 361 5.04 14.03 -4.88
N SER A 362 4.50 15.25 -4.79
CA SER A 362 3.99 16.02 -5.94
C SER A 362 2.87 15.30 -6.74
N PHE A 363 2.09 14.44 -6.07
CA PHE A 363 1.10 13.56 -6.68
C PHE A 363 0.02 14.26 -7.51
N GLU A 364 -0.53 15.39 -7.03
CA GLU A 364 -1.67 16.08 -7.65
C GLU A 364 -1.38 16.53 -9.10
N ASN A 365 -0.16 17.02 -9.35
CA ASN A 365 0.23 17.61 -10.64
C ASN A 365 1.08 16.68 -11.51
N ASN A 366 1.35 15.45 -11.07
CA ASN A 366 2.28 14.54 -11.74
C ASN A 366 1.59 13.28 -12.30
N LYS A 367 1.16 13.35 -13.56
CA LYS A 367 0.61 12.20 -14.28
C LYS A 367 1.59 11.01 -14.34
N LYS A 368 2.91 11.25 -14.33
CA LYS A 368 3.90 10.17 -14.35
C LYS A 368 3.89 9.38 -13.04
N SER A 369 3.78 10.06 -11.89
CA SER A 369 3.67 9.38 -10.58
C SER A 369 2.49 8.42 -10.54
N LYS A 370 1.31 8.86 -11.04
CA LYS A 370 0.11 8.02 -11.13
C LYS A 370 0.34 6.76 -11.99
N VAL A 371 0.96 6.91 -13.17
CA VAL A 371 1.28 5.76 -14.04
C VAL A 371 2.29 4.81 -13.40
N ILE A 372 3.33 5.33 -12.75
CA ILE A 372 4.36 4.53 -12.09
C ILE A 372 3.75 3.72 -10.95
N LEU A 373 2.96 4.36 -10.07
CA LEU A 373 2.27 3.67 -8.98
C LEU A 373 1.36 2.55 -9.47
N ALA A 374 0.53 2.81 -10.50
CA ALA A 374 -0.32 1.78 -11.09
C ALA A 374 0.51 0.61 -11.65
N THR A 375 1.64 0.90 -12.28
CA THR A 375 2.55 -0.13 -12.80
C THR A 375 3.18 -0.96 -11.68
N ILE A 376 3.63 -0.30 -10.60
CA ILE A 376 4.20 -0.99 -9.43
C ILE A 376 3.17 -1.89 -8.77
N VAL A 377 1.95 -1.38 -8.53
CA VAL A 377 0.86 -2.18 -7.95
C VAL A 377 0.55 -3.38 -8.84
N ASN A 378 0.35 -3.17 -10.15
CA ASN A 378 0.08 -4.27 -11.07
C ASN A 378 1.21 -5.32 -11.07
N MET A 379 2.47 -4.88 -11.10
CA MET A 379 3.62 -5.77 -11.05
C MET A 379 3.66 -6.60 -9.77
N ALA A 380 3.47 -5.97 -8.60
CA ALA A 380 3.45 -6.67 -7.32
C ALA A 380 2.37 -7.76 -7.30
N LYS A 381 1.17 -7.48 -7.82
CA LYS A 381 0.09 -8.47 -7.94
C LYS A 381 0.45 -9.63 -8.87
N GLU A 382 1.06 -9.35 -10.02
CA GLU A 382 1.52 -10.38 -10.97
C GLU A 382 2.61 -11.28 -10.35
N LEU A 383 3.40 -10.75 -9.42
CA LEU A 383 4.38 -11.51 -8.64
C LEU A 383 3.77 -12.26 -7.45
N GLY A 384 2.45 -12.15 -7.21
CA GLY A 384 1.79 -12.78 -6.07
C GLY A 384 2.07 -12.09 -4.74
N MET A 385 2.42 -10.80 -4.77
CA MET A 385 2.72 -10.00 -3.58
C MET A 385 1.55 -9.08 -3.21
N HIS A 386 1.37 -8.86 -1.92
CA HIS A 386 0.49 -7.81 -1.43
C HIS A 386 1.15 -6.43 -1.53
N THR A 387 0.34 -5.37 -1.45
CA THR A 387 0.82 -4.00 -1.56
C THR A 387 0.40 -3.12 -0.39
N LEU A 388 1.34 -2.33 0.12
CA LEU A 388 1.11 -1.25 1.07
C LEU A 388 1.71 0.03 0.50
N ALA A 389 0.99 1.15 0.55
CA ALA A 389 1.53 2.45 0.18
C ALA A 389 1.75 3.32 1.42
N GLU A 390 2.95 3.88 1.55
CA GLU A 390 3.33 4.74 2.68
C GLU A 390 3.20 6.22 2.36
N GLY A 391 3.12 7.05 3.39
CA GLY A 391 3.07 8.50 3.25
C GLY A 391 1.77 9.02 2.64
N VAL A 392 0.64 8.33 2.85
CA VAL A 392 -0.68 8.81 2.41
C VAL A 392 -1.15 9.93 3.34
N GLU A 393 -1.24 11.14 2.79
CA GLU A 393 -1.58 12.37 3.52
C GLU A 393 -2.90 13.00 3.09
N THR A 394 -3.36 12.75 1.86
CA THR A 394 -4.58 13.37 1.31
C THR A 394 -5.63 12.36 0.86
N GLN A 395 -6.90 12.78 0.88
CA GLN A 395 -8.01 11.97 0.38
C GLN A 395 -7.85 11.62 -1.10
N GLU A 396 -7.29 12.52 -1.93
CA GLU A 396 -7.05 12.23 -3.36
C GLU A 396 -6.05 11.08 -3.55
N GLN A 397 -4.98 11.04 -2.74
CA GLN A 397 -4.01 9.93 -2.77
C GLN A 397 -4.69 8.61 -2.38
N TYR A 398 -5.50 8.63 -1.31
CA TYR A 398 -6.27 7.46 -0.87
C TYR A 398 -7.20 6.94 -1.96
N ASP A 399 -8.03 7.82 -2.53
CA ASP A 399 -9.02 7.43 -3.55
C ASP A 399 -8.33 6.85 -4.79
N PHE A 400 -7.20 7.43 -5.20
CA PHE A 400 -6.41 6.90 -6.31
C PHE A 400 -5.78 5.54 -6.00
N LEU A 401 -5.11 5.39 -4.85
CA LEU A 401 -4.47 4.13 -4.45
C LEU A 401 -5.51 3.01 -4.34
N LYS A 402 -6.68 3.32 -3.78
CA LYS A 402 -7.83 2.41 -3.72
C LYS A 402 -8.28 2.04 -5.13
N LYS A 403 -8.43 3.02 -6.03
CA LYS A 403 -8.84 2.82 -7.44
C LYS A 403 -7.92 1.85 -8.16
N ILE A 404 -6.60 1.95 -7.99
CA ILE A 404 -5.63 1.08 -8.66
C ILE A 404 -5.43 -0.28 -7.96
N GLY A 405 -6.16 -0.57 -6.88
CA GLY A 405 -6.09 -1.86 -6.18
C GLY A 405 -4.90 -2.01 -5.22
N CYS A 406 -4.34 -0.89 -4.73
CA CYS A 406 -3.42 -0.95 -3.60
C CYS A 406 -4.18 -1.41 -2.35
N GLU A 407 -3.66 -2.41 -1.62
CA GLU A 407 -4.45 -3.08 -0.56
C GLU A 407 -4.45 -2.34 0.76
N LYS A 408 -3.25 -1.94 1.20
CA LYS A 408 -3.01 -1.32 2.49
C LYS A 408 -2.43 0.07 2.29
N MET A 409 -2.70 0.95 3.25
CA MET A 409 -2.20 2.31 3.23
C MET A 409 -1.79 2.75 4.63
N GLN A 410 -0.72 3.53 4.68
CA GLN A 410 -0.18 4.10 5.89
C GLN A 410 0.19 5.56 5.65
N GLY A 411 -0.06 6.42 6.62
CA GLY A 411 0.29 7.83 6.53
C GLY A 411 -0.55 8.73 7.42
N TYR A 412 -0.26 10.02 7.38
CA TYR A 412 -0.86 11.01 8.28
C TYR A 412 -2.35 11.24 8.06
N LEU A 413 -2.91 10.79 6.92
CA LEU A 413 -4.36 10.78 6.71
C LEU A 413 -5.08 9.95 7.80
N PHE A 414 -4.46 8.87 8.27
CA PHE A 414 -5.06 7.94 9.25
C PHE A 414 -4.58 8.19 10.68
N GLY A 415 -3.47 8.90 10.84
CA GLY A 415 -2.86 9.21 12.12
C GLY A 415 -1.34 9.24 12.05
N LYS A 416 -0.75 10.06 12.91
CA LYS A 416 0.70 10.02 13.16
C LYS A 416 1.05 8.82 14.03
N PRO A 417 2.31 8.36 14.03
CA PRO A 417 2.78 7.41 15.04
C PRO A 417 2.48 7.93 16.45
N THR A 418 1.83 7.11 17.28
CA THR A 418 1.44 7.46 18.64
C THR A 418 1.87 6.39 19.64
N PRO A 419 2.29 6.76 20.86
CA PRO A 419 2.63 5.79 21.89
C PRO A 419 1.35 5.09 22.37
N LEU A 420 1.47 3.87 22.90
CA LEU A 420 0.30 3.08 23.31
C LEU A 420 -0.53 3.78 24.39
N GLU A 421 0.11 4.57 25.25
CA GLU A 421 -0.54 5.32 26.34
C GLU A 421 -1.55 6.37 25.84
N ASP A 422 -1.41 6.85 24.60
CA ASP A 422 -2.30 7.86 24.00
C ASP A 422 -3.52 7.24 23.28
N PHE A 423 -3.59 5.92 23.16
CA PHE A 423 -4.76 5.25 22.61
C PHE A 423 -5.90 5.24 23.63
N VAL A 424 -7.11 5.60 23.19
CA VAL A 424 -8.30 5.55 24.05
C VAL A 424 -8.82 4.11 24.02
N LYS A 425 -8.43 3.30 25.01
CA LYS A 425 -8.94 1.94 25.17
C LYS A 425 -10.29 1.97 25.93
N PRO A 426 -11.35 1.29 25.44
CA PRO A 426 -11.39 0.35 24.31
C PRO A 426 -11.70 0.98 22.94
N ASP A 427 -12.07 2.25 22.86
CA ASP A 427 -12.63 2.89 21.66
C ASP A 427 -11.78 2.73 20.39
N ASP A 428 -10.45 2.69 20.50
CA ASP A 428 -9.53 2.55 19.36
C ASP A 428 -9.31 1.11 18.88
N PHE A 429 -9.72 0.11 19.66
CA PHE A 429 -9.54 -1.32 19.38
C PHE A 429 -10.88 -2.07 19.30
N THR A 430 -11.87 -1.41 18.69
CA THR A 430 -13.19 -1.99 18.43
C THR A 430 -13.22 -2.66 17.06
N PHE A 431 -14.05 -3.69 16.88
CA PHE A 431 -14.29 -4.31 15.56
C PHE A 431 -14.96 -3.35 14.54
N GLU A 432 -15.43 -2.18 14.98
CA GLU A 432 -15.87 -1.11 14.08
C GLU A 432 -14.68 -0.44 13.39
N LYS A 433 -13.60 -0.16 14.13
CA LYS A 433 -12.40 0.51 13.63
C LYS A 433 -11.33 -0.46 13.10
N CYS A 434 -11.25 -1.66 13.66
CA CYS A 434 -10.24 -2.66 13.32
C CYS A 434 -10.84 -3.83 12.56
N GLU A 435 -10.03 -4.46 11.72
CA GLU A 435 -10.36 -5.74 11.10
C GLU A 435 -10.41 -6.85 12.14
N ASP A 436 -11.35 -7.75 11.96
CA ASP A 436 -11.48 -8.92 12.82
C ASP A 436 -10.57 -10.03 12.30
N ILE A 437 -9.59 -10.40 13.12
CA ILE A 437 -8.56 -11.39 12.79
C ILE A 437 -9.13 -12.77 12.40
N ARG A 438 -10.37 -13.08 12.81
CA ARG A 438 -11.07 -14.31 12.41
C ARG A 438 -11.29 -14.38 10.89
N TYR A 439 -11.41 -13.23 10.22
CA TYR A 439 -11.54 -13.13 8.77
C TYR A 439 -10.21 -12.88 8.05
N LYS A 440 -9.06 -13.14 8.68
CA LYS A 440 -7.74 -12.89 8.07
C LYS A 440 -7.57 -13.54 6.69
N LYS A 441 -8.07 -14.78 6.52
CA LYS A 441 -8.02 -15.50 5.24
C LYS A 441 -8.85 -14.78 4.18
N TYR A 442 -10.04 -14.32 4.54
CA TYR A 442 -10.89 -13.52 3.66
C TYR A 442 -10.14 -12.27 3.18
N TYR A 443 -9.55 -11.51 4.11
CA TYR A 443 -8.83 -10.28 3.79
C TYR A 443 -7.57 -10.50 2.96
N HIS A 444 -6.88 -11.62 3.14
CA HIS A 444 -5.72 -12.02 2.38
C HIS A 444 -6.10 -12.33 0.91
N GLU A 445 -7.07 -13.21 0.69
CA GLU A 445 -7.48 -13.66 -0.65
C GLU A 445 -8.09 -12.53 -1.50
N ILE A 446 -8.88 -11.63 -0.92
CA ILE A 446 -9.36 -10.44 -1.64
C ILE A 446 -8.22 -9.48 -2.00
N GLY A 447 -7.16 -9.47 -1.17
CA GLY A 447 -5.97 -8.67 -1.38
C GLY A 447 -5.22 -9.10 -2.63
N GLU A 448 -5.05 -10.40 -2.85
CA GLU A 448 -4.28 -10.93 -3.99
C GLU A 448 -4.85 -10.59 -5.38
N LEU A 449 -6.11 -10.14 -5.46
CA LEU A 449 -6.76 -9.84 -6.73
C LEU A 449 -6.02 -8.72 -7.49
N ASN A 450 -5.61 -9.03 -8.73
CA ASN A 450 -5.12 -8.01 -9.65
C ASN A 450 -6.29 -7.30 -10.35
N LEU A 451 -6.64 -6.11 -9.84
CA LEU A 451 -7.73 -5.27 -10.36
C LEU A 451 -7.33 -4.43 -11.59
N LEU A 452 -6.04 -4.41 -11.94
CA LEU A 452 -5.49 -3.72 -13.11
C LEU A 452 -5.20 -4.66 -14.30
N GLY A 453 -5.20 -5.97 -14.05
CA GLY A 453 -4.93 -6.99 -15.07
C GLY A 453 -6.06 -7.10 -16.10
N SER A 454 -5.71 -7.43 -17.34
CA SER A 454 -6.66 -7.67 -18.45
C SER A 454 -7.43 -9.00 -18.34
N ALA A 455 -7.04 -9.86 -17.40
CA ALA A 455 -7.66 -11.17 -17.18
C ALA A 455 -7.84 -11.47 -15.67
N PRO A 456 -8.65 -10.70 -14.91
CA PRO A 456 -8.84 -10.89 -13.46
C PRO A 456 -9.38 -12.28 -13.08
N LEU A 457 -9.91 -13.02 -14.06
CA LEU A 457 -10.52 -14.33 -13.88
C LEU A 457 -9.64 -15.51 -14.37
N LYS A 458 -8.53 -15.27 -15.08
CA LYS A 458 -7.62 -16.31 -15.57
C LYS A 458 -6.18 -16.05 -15.12
N ALA A 459 -5.45 -17.11 -14.79
CA ALA A 459 -4.00 -17.03 -14.64
C ALA A 459 -3.34 -16.83 -16.02
N LYS A 460 -2.45 -15.82 -16.10
CA LYS A 460 -1.50 -15.52 -17.17
C LYS A 460 -2.11 -15.04 -18.50
N ASP A 461 -1.95 -13.74 -18.76
CA ASP A 461 -1.10 -13.21 -19.83
C ASP A 461 -1.04 -11.68 -19.74
N MET A 462 0.16 -11.11 -19.91
CA MET A 462 0.43 -9.67 -19.92
C MET A 462 -0.17 -9.02 -21.17
N GLU A 463 -1.29 -8.32 -21.01
CA GLU A 463 -1.63 -7.18 -21.88
C GLU A 463 -2.15 -6.02 -21.02
N VAL A 464 -1.50 -4.86 -21.14
CA VAL A 464 -1.91 -3.61 -20.49
C VAL A 464 -2.93 -2.92 -21.38
N ARG A 465 -4.22 -3.00 -21.01
CA ARG A 465 -5.22 -1.92 -21.14
C ARG A 465 -6.54 -2.33 -20.48
N ASN A 466 -7.14 -1.36 -19.78
CA ASN A 466 -8.16 -1.54 -18.76
C ASN A 466 -9.57 -1.26 -19.32
N ASP A 467 -10.05 -2.13 -20.23
CA ASP A 467 -11.39 -2.01 -20.83
C ASP A 467 -12.39 -3.04 -20.26
N VAL A 468 -11.98 -3.84 -19.26
CA VAL A 468 -12.84 -4.86 -18.66
C VAL A 468 -13.53 -4.30 -17.42
N PRO A 469 -14.86 -4.24 -17.37
CA PRO A 469 -15.59 -3.83 -16.16
C PRO A 469 -15.43 -4.90 -15.07
N ILE A 470 -14.91 -4.52 -13.91
CA ILE A 470 -14.66 -5.42 -12.77
C ILE A 470 -15.29 -4.84 -11.52
N ALA A 471 -16.06 -5.65 -10.80
CA ALA A 471 -16.48 -5.36 -9.44
C ALA A 471 -16.19 -6.53 -8.49
N LEU A 472 -15.92 -6.20 -7.24
CA LEU A 472 -15.84 -7.13 -6.12
C LEU A 472 -17.11 -6.99 -5.28
N MET A 473 -17.82 -8.10 -5.10
CA MET A 473 -19.05 -8.16 -4.32
C MET A 473 -18.84 -9.03 -3.07
N GLU A 474 -19.34 -8.54 -1.93
CA GLU A 474 -19.37 -9.26 -0.66
C GLU A 474 -20.81 -9.73 -0.40
N LEU A 475 -20.93 -11.00 -0.04
CA LEU A 475 -22.14 -11.58 0.54
C LEU A 475 -21.90 -11.79 2.04
N ASN A 476 -22.65 -11.09 2.88
CA ASN A 476 -22.61 -11.22 4.33
C ASN A 476 -23.97 -11.74 4.82
N GLY A 477 -24.07 -13.04 5.09
CA GLY A 477 -25.37 -13.69 5.31
C GLY A 477 -26.26 -13.58 4.05
N GLU A 478 -27.37 -12.85 4.14
CA GLU A 478 -28.27 -12.57 3.00
C GLU A 478 -28.00 -11.23 2.30
N GLU A 479 -27.21 -10.35 2.93
CA GLU A 479 -26.91 -9.02 2.41
C GLU A 479 -25.81 -9.11 1.35
N MET A 480 -26.10 -8.61 0.15
CA MET A 480 -25.13 -8.52 -0.94
C MET A 480 -24.81 -7.06 -1.21
N LYS A 481 -23.51 -6.73 -1.30
CA LYS A 481 -23.05 -5.37 -1.59
C LYS A 481 -21.78 -5.39 -2.43
N PHE A 482 -21.57 -4.33 -3.18
CA PHE A 482 -20.32 -4.03 -3.83
C PHE A 482 -19.33 -3.44 -2.82
N ILE A 483 -18.11 -3.98 -2.78
CA ILE A 483 -16.99 -3.47 -1.96
C ILE A 483 -15.91 -2.80 -2.80
N TYR A 484 -15.87 -3.06 -4.12
CA TYR A 484 -15.01 -2.37 -5.08
C TYR A 484 -15.63 -2.41 -6.50
N ALA A 485 -15.36 -1.38 -7.29
CA ALA A 485 -15.59 -1.36 -8.74
C ALA A 485 -14.51 -0.51 -9.42
N ASN A 486 -14.01 -0.97 -10.57
CA ASN A 486 -13.11 -0.18 -11.40
C ASN A 486 -13.88 0.82 -12.29
N GLU A 487 -13.17 1.72 -12.96
CA GLU A 487 -13.77 2.78 -13.78
C GLU A 487 -14.63 2.23 -14.94
N ALA A 488 -14.15 1.18 -15.62
CA ALA A 488 -14.91 0.50 -16.67
C ALA A 488 -16.23 -0.09 -16.13
N TYR A 489 -16.27 -0.58 -14.88
CA TYR A 489 -17.51 -1.04 -14.26
C TYR A 489 -18.47 0.11 -13.95
N ILE A 490 -17.96 1.28 -13.57
CA ILE A 490 -18.80 2.48 -13.39
C ILE A 490 -19.39 2.92 -14.73
N GLU A 491 -18.61 2.93 -15.80
CA GLU A 491 -19.12 3.18 -17.16
C GLU A 491 -20.17 2.14 -17.59
N PHE A 492 -19.96 0.87 -17.26
CA PHE A 492 -20.95 -0.18 -17.45
C PHE A 492 -22.25 0.12 -16.68
N LEU A 493 -22.18 0.54 -15.40
CA LEU A 493 -23.36 0.91 -14.62
C LEU A 493 -24.15 2.04 -15.30
N HIS A 494 -23.46 3.06 -15.81
CA HIS A 494 -24.09 4.13 -16.59
C HIS A 494 -24.77 3.60 -17.86
N SER A 495 -24.17 2.62 -18.54
CA SER A 495 -24.76 1.99 -19.73
C SER A 495 -26.08 1.26 -19.45
N VAL A 496 -26.31 0.82 -18.21
CA VAL A 496 -27.56 0.20 -17.75
C VAL A 496 -28.42 1.16 -16.91
N SER A 497 -28.18 2.47 -17.02
CA SER A 497 -28.93 3.53 -16.33
C SER A 497 -28.90 3.44 -14.80
N ILE A 498 -27.77 3.00 -14.22
CA ILE A 498 -27.50 3.06 -12.79
C ILE A 498 -26.43 4.13 -12.55
N ASN A 499 -26.76 5.15 -11.75
CA ASN A 499 -25.86 6.28 -11.51
C ASN A 499 -24.87 5.98 -10.39
N GLY A 500 -23.81 5.30 -10.78
CA GLY A 500 -22.64 5.06 -9.94
C GLY A 500 -22.86 4.02 -8.84
N PHE A 501 -21.86 3.96 -7.96
CA PHE A 501 -21.67 2.86 -7.02
C PHE A 501 -22.69 2.84 -5.87
N GLU A 502 -23.11 4.00 -5.37
CA GLU A 502 -24.08 4.09 -4.27
C GLU A 502 -25.47 3.59 -4.69
N GLU A 503 -25.93 3.95 -5.89
CA GLU A 503 -27.21 3.48 -6.42
C GLU A 503 -27.18 1.97 -6.62
N ALA A 504 -26.09 1.43 -7.18
CA ALA A 504 -25.90 -0.01 -7.34
C ALA A 504 -25.99 -0.77 -6.01
N ASN A 505 -25.37 -0.24 -4.94
CA ASN A 505 -25.47 -0.82 -3.61
C ASN A 505 -26.90 -0.77 -3.03
N LYS A 506 -27.59 0.38 -3.13
CA LYS A 506 -28.99 0.51 -2.68
C LYS A 506 -29.93 -0.46 -3.38
N ARG A 507 -29.74 -0.69 -4.68
CA ARG A 507 -30.53 -1.66 -5.46
C ARG A 507 -30.29 -3.10 -5.02
N THR A 508 -29.07 -3.41 -4.58
CA THR A 508 -28.69 -4.77 -4.17
C THR A 508 -29.18 -5.10 -2.75
N THR A 509 -29.26 -4.09 -1.87
CA THR A 509 -29.66 -4.27 -0.46
C THR A 509 -31.13 -3.91 -0.16
N GLY A 510 -31.76 -3.04 -0.95
CA GLY A 510 -33.06 -2.43 -0.61
C GLY A 510 -34.32 -3.11 -1.15
N VAL A 511 -34.26 -3.74 -2.33
CA VAL A 511 -35.42 -4.36 -3.00
C VAL A 511 -35.01 -5.72 -3.56
N GLU A 512 -35.78 -6.78 -3.31
CA GLU A 512 -35.51 -8.09 -3.88
C GLU A 512 -35.95 -8.15 -5.36
N LEU A 513 -35.08 -7.65 -6.23
CA LEU A 513 -35.27 -7.63 -7.67
C LEU A 513 -34.96 -9.00 -8.29
N ALA A 514 -35.53 -9.28 -9.47
CA ALA A 514 -35.33 -10.54 -10.17
C ALA A 514 -33.87 -10.74 -10.58
N GLU A 515 -33.18 -9.67 -10.98
CA GLU A 515 -31.74 -9.66 -11.24
C GLU A 515 -30.92 -10.02 -10.00
N THR A 516 -31.29 -9.51 -8.82
CA THR A 516 -30.61 -9.81 -7.55
C THR A 516 -30.80 -11.28 -7.14
N ARG A 517 -32.01 -11.83 -7.30
CA ARG A 517 -32.26 -13.27 -7.08
C ARG A 517 -31.43 -14.14 -8.03
N THR A 518 -31.34 -13.74 -9.29
CA THR A 518 -30.58 -14.47 -10.31
C THR A 518 -29.08 -14.41 -10.03
N MET A 519 -28.56 -13.24 -9.63
CA MET A 519 -27.16 -13.08 -9.22
C MET A 519 -26.84 -13.91 -7.97
N ARG A 520 -27.73 -13.97 -6.96
CA ARG A 520 -27.57 -14.86 -5.78
C ARG A 520 -27.45 -16.33 -6.17
N LYS A 521 -28.26 -16.80 -7.12
CA LYS A 521 -28.15 -18.18 -7.65
C LYS A 521 -26.80 -18.40 -8.35
N ALA A 522 -26.32 -17.41 -9.10
CA ALA A 522 -25.00 -17.47 -9.72
C ALA A 522 -23.86 -17.52 -8.69
N PHE A 523 -23.98 -16.77 -7.59
CA PHE A 523 -23.01 -16.80 -6.48
C PHE A 523 -22.98 -18.18 -5.83
N ALA A 524 -24.14 -18.74 -5.48
CA ALA A 524 -24.23 -20.09 -4.91
C ALA A 524 -23.64 -21.16 -5.85
N LYS A 525 -23.86 -21.01 -7.16
CA LYS A 525 -23.27 -21.90 -8.18
C LYS A 525 -21.75 -21.75 -8.29
N ALA A 526 -21.25 -20.51 -8.36
CA ALA A 526 -19.80 -20.24 -8.40
C ALA A 526 -19.09 -20.75 -7.15
N GLU A 527 -19.71 -20.60 -5.98
CA GLU A 527 -19.19 -21.12 -4.72
C GLU A 527 -19.14 -22.66 -4.69
N SER A 528 -20.15 -23.33 -5.26
CA SER A 528 -20.17 -24.80 -5.33
C SER A 528 -19.07 -25.39 -6.23
N ASN A 529 -18.46 -24.56 -7.10
CA ASN A 529 -17.36 -24.95 -7.96
C ASN A 529 -16.30 -23.83 -8.06
N PRO A 530 -15.43 -23.67 -7.04
CA PRO A 530 -14.51 -22.54 -6.90
C PRO A 530 -13.57 -22.30 -8.09
N ASN A 531 -13.25 -23.35 -8.85
CA ASN A 531 -12.37 -23.27 -10.01
C ASN A 531 -13.10 -22.89 -11.30
N HIS A 532 -14.42 -22.70 -11.25
CA HIS A 532 -15.25 -22.44 -12.41
C HIS A 532 -15.80 -21.01 -12.38
N ILE A 533 -15.81 -20.38 -13.56
CA ILE A 533 -16.47 -19.10 -13.77
C ILE A 533 -17.91 -19.40 -14.13
N SER A 534 -18.86 -18.92 -13.32
CA SER A 534 -20.28 -19.05 -13.62
C SER A 534 -20.72 -17.89 -14.52
N ASP A 535 -21.21 -18.21 -15.72
CA ASP A 535 -21.91 -17.24 -16.56
C ASP A 535 -23.38 -17.14 -16.13
N VAL A 536 -23.92 -15.92 -16.08
CA VAL A 536 -25.32 -15.65 -15.78
C VAL A 536 -25.85 -14.52 -16.65
N ASP A 537 -27.04 -14.73 -17.21
CA ASP A 537 -27.75 -13.72 -17.98
C ASP A 537 -28.77 -13.03 -17.07
N VAL A 538 -28.75 -11.71 -17.03
CA VAL A 538 -29.66 -10.88 -16.23
C VAL A 538 -30.17 -9.71 -17.06
N ILE A 539 -31.37 -9.24 -16.74
CA ILE A 539 -31.93 -8.03 -17.32
C ILE A 539 -31.82 -6.91 -16.28
N ILE A 540 -31.11 -5.84 -16.59
CA ILE A 540 -30.93 -4.69 -15.70
C ILE A 540 -31.47 -3.44 -16.39
N ASN A 541 -32.53 -2.86 -15.83
CA ASN A 541 -33.25 -1.71 -16.41
C ASN A 541 -33.55 -1.88 -17.92
N GLY A 542 -33.96 -3.08 -18.33
CA GLY A 542 -34.28 -3.41 -19.73
C GLY A 542 -33.08 -3.75 -20.63
N ASN A 543 -31.85 -3.69 -20.12
CA ASN A 543 -30.65 -4.10 -20.86
C ASN A 543 -30.32 -5.57 -20.59
N VAL A 544 -29.94 -6.30 -21.64
CA VAL A 544 -29.48 -7.69 -21.51
C VAL A 544 -28.01 -7.69 -21.12
N VAL A 545 -27.71 -8.23 -19.95
CA VAL A 545 -26.36 -8.28 -19.38
C VAL A 545 -25.94 -9.72 -19.18
N ILE A 546 -24.76 -10.07 -19.69
CA ILE A 546 -24.08 -11.31 -19.31
C ILE A 546 -23.06 -10.96 -18.23
N ALA A 547 -23.18 -11.58 -17.06
CA ALA A 547 -22.22 -11.43 -15.98
C ALA A 547 -21.45 -12.73 -15.77
N LYS A 548 -20.12 -12.60 -15.70
CA LYS A 548 -19.22 -13.67 -15.29
C LYS A 548 -18.91 -13.52 -13.82
N VAL A 549 -19.16 -14.58 -13.04
CA VAL A 549 -18.97 -14.59 -11.60
C VAL A 549 -17.91 -15.63 -11.24
N LYS A 550 -16.92 -15.22 -10.43
CA LYS A 550 -15.93 -16.13 -9.85
C LYS A 550 -15.94 -16.00 -8.33
N PHE A 551 -16.01 -17.13 -7.65
CA PHE A 551 -15.86 -17.20 -6.20
C PHE A 551 -14.39 -17.04 -5.81
N ILE A 552 -14.13 -16.23 -4.79
CA ILE A 552 -12.78 -15.98 -4.27
C ILE A 552 -12.58 -16.74 -2.97
N VAL A 553 -13.39 -16.43 -1.95
CA VAL A 553 -13.20 -16.98 -0.60
C VAL A 553 -14.51 -16.92 0.18
N ARG A 554 -14.71 -17.89 1.08
CA ARG A 554 -15.68 -17.84 2.17
C ARG A 554 -14.96 -18.06 3.49
N GLU A 555 -15.24 -17.19 4.45
CA GLU A 555 -14.78 -17.31 5.83
C GLU A 555 -15.94 -16.91 6.74
N GLY A 556 -16.49 -17.86 7.50
CA GLY A 556 -17.70 -17.65 8.29
C GLY A 556 -18.92 -17.25 7.42
N ASP A 557 -19.54 -16.14 7.80
CA ASP A 557 -20.72 -15.55 7.14
C ASP A 557 -20.39 -14.70 5.90
N LYS A 558 -19.11 -14.38 5.67
CA LYS A 558 -18.64 -13.57 4.54
C LYS A 558 -18.16 -14.42 3.39
N ALA A 559 -18.58 -14.05 2.18
CA ALA A 559 -18.05 -14.58 0.93
C ALA A 559 -17.78 -13.46 -0.09
N ALA A 560 -16.67 -13.56 -0.82
CA ALA A 560 -16.27 -12.58 -1.84
C ALA A 560 -16.36 -13.19 -3.24
N PHE A 561 -16.84 -12.38 -4.18
CA PHE A 561 -17.04 -12.76 -5.58
C PHE A 561 -16.54 -11.64 -6.50
N VAL A 562 -15.83 -12.02 -7.56
CA VAL A 562 -15.49 -11.10 -8.66
C VAL A 562 -16.57 -11.22 -9.74
N VAL A 563 -17.09 -10.07 -10.17
CA VAL A 563 -18.13 -9.95 -11.20
C VAL A 563 -17.61 -9.14 -12.37
N VAL A 564 -17.70 -9.71 -13.57
CA VAL A 564 -17.31 -9.07 -14.84
C VAL A 564 -18.51 -9.07 -15.79
N PRO A 565 -19.23 -7.94 -15.93
CA PRO A 565 -20.43 -7.85 -16.74
C PRO A 565 -20.13 -7.42 -18.18
N ARG A 566 -21.08 -7.68 -19.07
CA ARG A 566 -21.10 -7.13 -20.42
C ARG A 566 -22.54 -6.75 -20.78
N ASN A 567 -22.74 -5.50 -21.16
CA ASN A 567 -24.03 -5.02 -21.67
C ASN A 567 -24.12 -5.34 -23.17
N LEU A 568 -25.00 -6.29 -23.53
CA LEU A 568 -25.21 -6.69 -24.92
C LEU A 568 -26.12 -5.73 -25.70
N SER A 569 -26.79 -4.80 -25.01
CA SER A 569 -27.77 -3.89 -25.61
C SER A 569 -27.14 -2.62 -26.22
N VAL A 570 -25.85 -2.35 -25.98
CA VAL A 570 -25.20 -1.06 -26.31
C VAL A 570 -23.96 -1.21 -27.21
N SER A 571 -23.42 -2.42 -27.42
CA SER A 571 -22.17 -2.58 -28.18
C SER A 571 -22.37 -2.49 -29.71
N GLU A 572 -21.50 -1.74 -30.41
CA GLU A 572 -21.61 -1.47 -31.87
C GLU A 572 -21.58 -2.75 -32.74
N ASN A 573 -20.88 -3.81 -32.30
CA ASN A 573 -20.86 -5.11 -33.00
C ASN A 573 -22.13 -5.96 -32.73
N GLU A 574 -22.95 -5.60 -31.74
CA GLU A 574 -24.12 -6.37 -31.28
C GLU A 574 -25.45 -5.64 -31.49
N GLN A 575 -25.48 -4.54 -32.26
CA GLN A 575 -26.73 -3.92 -32.71
C GLN A 575 -27.64 -4.94 -33.42
N ARG A 576 -27.03 -5.89 -34.15
CA ARG A 576 -27.70 -7.05 -34.73
C ARG A 576 -28.38 -7.94 -33.67
N LEU A 577 -27.80 -8.09 -32.48
CA LEU A 577 -28.39 -8.87 -31.40
C LEU A 577 -29.57 -8.13 -30.77
N ALA A 578 -29.46 -6.81 -30.56
CA ALA A 578 -30.59 -5.99 -30.10
C ALA A 578 -31.77 -6.05 -31.10
N ASP A 579 -31.49 -5.93 -32.40
CA ASP A 579 -32.48 -6.11 -33.46
C ASP A 579 -33.08 -7.52 -33.45
N ASN A 580 -32.25 -8.55 -33.31
CA ASN A 580 -32.71 -9.94 -33.21
C ASN A 580 -33.58 -10.17 -31.96
N ILE A 581 -33.25 -9.55 -30.83
CA ILE A 581 -34.06 -9.60 -29.60
C ILE A 581 -35.40 -8.92 -29.85
N HIS A 582 -35.43 -7.75 -30.50
CA HIS A 582 -36.68 -7.06 -30.81
C HIS A 582 -37.58 -7.91 -31.72
N VAL A 583 -37.01 -8.51 -32.77
CA VAL A 583 -37.72 -9.45 -33.66
C VAL A 583 -38.19 -10.70 -32.90
N ALA A 584 -37.35 -11.27 -32.04
CA ALA A 584 -37.72 -12.43 -31.24
C ALA A 584 -38.86 -12.09 -30.25
N MET A 585 -38.80 -10.92 -29.61
CA MET A 585 -39.85 -10.43 -28.73
C MET A 585 -41.16 -10.22 -29.48
N ALA A 586 -41.13 -9.68 -30.70
CA ALA A 586 -42.33 -9.54 -31.53
C ALA A 586 -43.01 -10.90 -31.77
N HIS A 587 -42.24 -11.95 -32.09
CA HIS A 587 -42.77 -13.31 -32.23
C HIS A 587 -43.24 -13.95 -30.91
N VAL A 588 -42.63 -13.58 -29.78
CA VAL A 588 -43.15 -13.99 -28.45
C VAL A 588 -44.48 -13.30 -28.16
N LEU A 589 -44.63 -12.02 -28.51
CA LEU A 589 -45.90 -11.29 -28.34
C LEU A 589 -47.03 -11.93 -29.16
N GLU A 590 -46.74 -12.46 -30.36
CA GLU A 590 -47.71 -13.20 -31.18
C GLU A 590 -48.30 -14.44 -30.48
N GLN A 591 -47.66 -14.97 -29.42
CA GLN A 591 -48.19 -16.08 -28.61
C GLN A 591 -49.31 -15.65 -27.65
N TYR A 592 -49.57 -14.35 -27.55
CA TYR A 592 -50.60 -13.77 -26.69
C TYR A 592 -51.62 -13.03 -27.56
N PHE A 593 -52.91 -13.18 -27.28
CA PHE A 593 -53.89 -12.35 -27.98
C PHE A 593 -53.96 -10.94 -27.39
N ARG A 594 -53.42 -10.72 -26.17
CA ARG A 594 -53.37 -9.41 -25.52
C ARG A 594 -52.22 -9.28 -24.55
N VAL A 595 -51.53 -8.14 -24.62
CA VAL A 595 -50.52 -7.71 -23.65
C VAL A 595 -50.76 -6.25 -23.26
N ASP A 596 -50.91 -5.98 -21.97
CA ASP A 596 -51.08 -4.64 -21.41
C ASP A 596 -49.98 -4.34 -20.38
N LEU A 597 -49.63 -3.07 -20.25
CA LEU A 597 -48.68 -2.57 -19.26
C LEU A 597 -49.42 -1.71 -18.24
N TYR A 598 -49.37 -2.12 -16.98
CA TYR A 598 -49.90 -1.36 -15.85
C TYR A 598 -48.78 -0.66 -15.09
N ASP A 599 -49.00 0.58 -14.70
CA ASP A 599 -48.05 1.38 -13.91
C ASP A 599 -48.57 1.56 -12.47
N GLU A 600 -47.65 1.71 -11.53
CA GLU A 600 -47.94 1.98 -10.11
C GLU A 600 -48.72 3.29 -9.90
N ASP A 601 -48.64 4.23 -10.85
CA ASP A 601 -49.48 5.44 -10.83
C ASP A 601 -50.96 5.21 -11.18
N GLY A 602 -51.35 3.95 -11.46
CA GLY A 602 -52.72 3.54 -11.72
C GLY A 602 -53.14 3.69 -13.18
N THR A 603 -52.19 3.87 -14.10
CA THR A 603 -52.43 3.88 -15.54
C THR A 603 -52.27 2.51 -16.19
N VAL A 604 -52.88 2.31 -17.36
CA VAL A 604 -52.70 1.13 -18.21
C VAL A 604 -52.51 1.56 -19.67
N ASP A 605 -51.55 0.95 -20.34
CA ASP A 605 -51.29 1.09 -21.77
C ASP A 605 -51.44 -0.26 -22.47
N ASN A 606 -52.02 -0.28 -23.69
CA ASN A 606 -52.01 -1.47 -24.52
C ASN A 606 -50.66 -1.61 -25.23
N ILE A 607 -50.02 -2.77 -25.11
CA ILE A 607 -48.73 -3.08 -25.77
C ILE A 607 -48.95 -3.90 -27.03
N PHE A 608 -49.83 -4.90 -26.95
CA PHE A 608 -50.15 -5.78 -28.07
C PHE A 608 -51.60 -6.24 -27.99
N LEU A 609 -52.27 -6.31 -29.13
CA LEU A 609 -53.62 -6.84 -29.26
C LEU A 609 -53.76 -7.55 -30.60
N ASN A 610 -53.98 -8.85 -30.55
CA ASN A 610 -54.18 -9.72 -31.70
C ASN A 610 -55.52 -10.45 -31.56
N GLY A 611 -56.61 -9.72 -31.76
CA GLY A 611 -57.97 -10.25 -31.65
C GLY A 611 -59.05 -9.20 -31.93
N ALA A 612 -60.32 -9.64 -32.01
CA ALA A 612 -61.47 -8.77 -32.24
C ALA A 612 -61.95 -7.99 -30.99
N GLN A 613 -61.13 -7.97 -29.92
CA GLN A 613 -61.44 -7.25 -28.69
C GLN A 613 -61.23 -5.75 -28.89
N LEU A 614 -61.92 -4.94 -28.08
CA LEU A 614 -61.63 -3.51 -27.99
C LEU A 614 -60.30 -3.31 -27.24
N PRO A 615 -59.44 -2.38 -27.69
CA PRO A 615 -58.29 -1.95 -26.91
C PRO A 615 -58.78 -1.11 -25.74
N VAL A 616 -59.23 -1.76 -24.66
CA VAL A 616 -59.88 -1.09 -23.52
C VAL A 616 -58.98 -0.01 -22.90
N ALA A 617 -57.67 -0.24 -22.88
CA ALA A 617 -56.69 0.72 -22.36
C ALA A 617 -56.56 2.00 -23.22
N ASP A 618 -56.87 1.94 -24.52
CA ASP A 618 -56.87 3.13 -25.38
C ASP A 618 -58.09 4.03 -25.11
N VAL A 619 -59.16 3.45 -24.58
CA VAL A 619 -60.43 4.14 -24.27
C VAL A 619 -60.46 4.62 -22.82
N GLU A 620 -59.91 3.85 -21.89
CA GLU A 620 -59.86 4.15 -20.46
C GLU A 620 -58.46 3.86 -19.92
N ARG A 621 -57.71 4.91 -19.60
CA ARG A 621 -56.34 4.80 -19.09
C ARG A 621 -56.26 4.49 -17.61
N ASN A 622 -57.33 4.66 -16.83
CA ASN A 622 -57.31 4.28 -15.42
C ASN A 622 -57.43 2.76 -15.29
N ALA A 623 -56.40 2.12 -14.72
CA ALA A 623 -56.28 0.67 -14.60
C ALA A 623 -57.52 0.00 -13.98
N ILE A 624 -58.05 0.55 -12.88
CA ILE A 624 -59.20 -0.02 -12.14
C ILE A 624 -60.46 0.00 -13.01
N LYS A 625 -60.69 1.12 -13.72
CA LYS A 625 -61.84 1.28 -14.61
C LYS A 625 -61.69 0.42 -15.86
N ALA A 626 -60.50 0.36 -16.44
CA ALA A 626 -60.20 -0.47 -17.61
C ALA A 626 -60.42 -1.96 -17.32
N VAL A 627 -59.94 -2.46 -16.18
CA VAL A 627 -60.16 -3.84 -15.72
C VAL A 627 -61.65 -4.10 -15.52
N SER A 628 -62.39 -3.17 -14.92
CA SER A 628 -63.83 -3.32 -14.72
C SER A 628 -64.60 -3.36 -16.04
N MET A 629 -64.28 -2.45 -16.96
CA MET A 629 -64.87 -2.40 -18.29
C MET A 629 -64.58 -3.69 -19.08
N TYR A 630 -63.34 -4.20 -19.00
CA TYR A 630 -62.99 -5.46 -19.65
C TYR A 630 -63.76 -6.65 -19.08
N ALA A 631 -63.83 -6.77 -17.75
CA ALA A 631 -64.58 -7.83 -17.09
C ALA A 631 -66.08 -7.81 -17.45
N ASP A 632 -66.66 -6.62 -17.60
CA ASP A 632 -68.06 -6.46 -17.97
C ASP A 632 -68.36 -6.86 -19.43
N LEU A 633 -67.39 -6.63 -20.33
CA LEU A 633 -67.52 -6.94 -21.75
C LEU A 633 -67.23 -8.40 -22.09
N TYR A 634 -66.24 -9.02 -21.43
CA TYR A 634 -65.64 -10.26 -21.93
C TYR A 634 -65.60 -11.42 -20.92
N LEU A 635 -66.13 -11.24 -19.69
CA LEU A 635 -66.22 -12.32 -18.69
C LEU A 635 -67.65 -12.55 -18.20
N TYR A 636 -67.92 -13.80 -17.80
CA TYR A 636 -69.17 -14.18 -17.16
C TYR A 636 -69.36 -13.47 -15.82
N PRO A 637 -70.59 -13.07 -15.45
CA PRO A 637 -70.86 -12.32 -14.21
C PRO A 637 -70.27 -12.95 -12.94
N GLU A 638 -70.23 -14.28 -12.86
CA GLU A 638 -69.76 -15.05 -11.72
C GLU A 638 -68.24 -14.90 -11.47
N GLU A 639 -67.46 -14.60 -12.51
CA GLU A 639 -65.98 -14.53 -12.43
C GLU A 639 -65.44 -13.09 -12.34
N ARG A 640 -66.30 -12.09 -12.55
CA ARG A 640 -65.88 -10.66 -12.62
C ARG A 640 -65.22 -10.16 -11.35
N GLN A 641 -65.73 -10.54 -10.18
CA GLN A 641 -65.13 -10.11 -8.91
C GLN A 641 -63.75 -10.74 -8.71
N LYS A 642 -63.63 -12.05 -8.96
CA LYS A 642 -62.35 -12.77 -8.92
C LYS A 642 -61.33 -12.14 -9.89
N PHE A 643 -61.76 -11.71 -11.07
CA PHE A 643 -60.91 -11.02 -12.03
C PHE A 643 -60.42 -9.65 -11.53
N LYS A 644 -61.31 -8.85 -10.94
CA LYS A 644 -60.94 -7.57 -10.34
C LYS A 644 -59.94 -7.74 -9.20
N ASP A 645 -60.14 -8.74 -8.35
CA ASP A 645 -59.24 -9.06 -7.25
C ASP A 645 -57.87 -9.54 -7.78
N PHE A 646 -57.85 -10.30 -8.89
CA PHE A 646 -56.61 -10.70 -9.56
C PHE A 646 -55.81 -9.47 -10.07
N TYR A 647 -56.50 -8.51 -10.69
CA TYR A 647 -55.90 -7.28 -11.23
C TYR A 647 -55.72 -6.13 -10.22
N ASP A 648 -55.86 -6.39 -8.92
CA ASP A 648 -55.47 -5.43 -7.88
C ASP A 648 -53.94 -5.32 -7.81
N MET A 649 -53.40 -4.36 -8.55
CA MET A 649 -51.95 -4.10 -8.66
C MET A 649 -51.30 -3.78 -7.31
N THR A 650 -52.06 -3.24 -6.35
CA THR A 650 -51.52 -2.89 -5.03
C THR A 650 -51.13 -4.13 -4.22
N THR A 651 -51.73 -5.28 -4.52
CA THR A 651 -51.48 -6.55 -3.81
C THR A 651 -50.70 -7.56 -4.64
N VAL A 652 -50.31 -7.26 -5.89
CA VAL A 652 -49.60 -8.21 -6.76
C VAL A 652 -48.26 -8.63 -6.14
N ARG A 653 -47.47 -7.68 -5.62
CA ARG A 653 -46.14 -7.96 -5.04
C ARG A 653 -46.22 -8.94 -3.86
N ASP A 654 -47.06 -8.64 -2.87
CA ASP A 654 -47.28 -9.51 -1.71
C ASP A 654 -47.77 -10.92 -2.10
N ARG A 655 -48.55 -11.02 -3.18
CA ARG A 655 -49.04 -12.31 -3.69
C ARG A 655 -47.95 -13.10 -4.40
N VAL A 656 -47.10 -12.43 -5.19
CA VAL A 656 -45.94 -13.03 -5.87
C VAL A 656 -44.95 -13.59 -4.85
N ASP A 657 -44.64 -12.81 -3.81
CA ASP A 657 -43.72 -13.21 -2.73
C ASP A 657 -44.23 -14.46 -1.99
N LYS A 658 -45.53 -14.54 -1.72
CA LYS A 658 -46.17 -15.72 -1.08
C LYS A 658 -46.09 -16.99 -1.95
N CYS A 659 -46.13 -16.84 -3.26
CA CYS A 659 -46.17 -17.96 -4.20
C CYS A 659 -44.76 -18.48 -4.60
N LYS A 660 -43.68 -17.83 -4.17
CA LYS A 660 -42.28 -18.17 -4.54
C LYS A 660 -42.06 -18.28 -6.06
N ARG A 661 -42.80 -17.51 -6.84
CA ARG A 661 -42.68 -17.37 -8.30
C ARG A 661 -42.47 -15.90 -8.63
N ASP A 662 -41.96 -15.59 -9.81
CA ASP A 662 -41.75 -14.20 -10.26
C ASP A 662 -42.99 -13.60 -10.97
N TYR A 663 -44.12 -14.31 -10.96
CA TYR A 663 -45.34 -13.93 -11.67
C TYR A 663 -46.59 -14.59 -11.04
N LEU A 664 -47.78 -14.02 -11.31
CA LEU A 664 -49.08 -14.60 -10.98
C LEU A 664 -49.74 -15.18 -12.22
N VAL A 665 -50.50 -16.27 -12.06
CA VAL A 665 -51.34 -16.86 -13.12
C VAL A 665 -52.71 -17.17 -12.58
N GLU A 666 -53.74 -16.87 -13.36
CA GLU A 666 -55.12 -17.26 -13.08
C GLU A 666 -55.89 -17.55 -14.38
N TYR A 667 -56.98 -18.29 -14.28
CA TYR A 667 -57.79 -18.73 -15.42
C TYR A 667 -59.22 -18.19 -15.32
N PHE A 668 -59.77 -17.73 -16.46
CA PHE A 668 -61.11 -17.15 -16.57
C PHE A 668 -61.78 -17.53 -17.89
N HIS A 669 -63.09 -17.79 -17.85
CA HIS A 669 -63.88 -18.26 -18.98
C HIS A 669 -64.25 -17.09 -19.89
N SER A 670 -63.91 -17.21 -21.18
CA SER A 670 -64.21 -16.18 -22.17
C SER A 670 -65.70 -16.09 -22.46
N ALA A 671 -66.28 -14.91 -22.26
CA ALA A 671 -67.62 -14.56 -22.74
C ALA A 671 -67.57 -13.83 -24.10
N ILE A 672 -66.42 -13.87 -24.80
CA ILE A 672 -66.27 -13.26 -26.13
C ILE A 672 -67.18 -13.99 -27.13
N PRO A 673 -67.92 -13.27 -27.99
CA PRO A 673 -68.74 -13.89 -29.02
C PRO A 673 -67.91 -14.81 -29.93
N GLY A 674 -68.28 -16.10 -29.98
CA GLY A 674 -67.58 -17.11 -30.79
C GLY A 674 -66.59 -17.99 -30.01
N ASP A 675 -66.27 -17.65 -28.76
CA ASP A 675 -65.35 -18.44 -27.93
C ASP A 675 -66.05 -19.58 -27.16
N GLU A 676 -67.37 -19.58 -27.05
CA GLU A 676 -68.16 -20.63 -26.38
C GLU A 676 -67.68 -20.98 -24.95
N GLY A 677 -67.16 -20.02 -24.18
CA GLY A 677 -66.63 -20.28 -22.84
C GLY A 677 -65.20 -20.82 -22.81
N ARG A 678 -64.46 -20.73 -23.93
CA ARG A 678 -63.06 -21.16 -24.03
C ARG A 678 -62.22 -20.54 -22.92
N MET A 679 -61.32 -21.36 -22.37
CA MET A 679 -60.55 -21.00 -21.20
C MET A 679 -59.38 -20.08 -21.56
N GLN A 680 -59.25 -18.95 -20.86
CA GLN A 680 -58.16 -18.00 -21.03
C GLN A 680 -57.24 -18.01 -19.82
N MET A 681 -55.94 -18.00 -20.06
CA MET A 681 -54.90 -17.89 -19.04
C MET A 681 -54.41 -16.44 -19.01
N TYR A 682 -54.43 -15.84 -17.83
CA TYR A 682 -53.94 -14.51 -17.56
C TYR A 682 -52.70 -14.58 -16.67
N MET A 683 -51.65 -13.88 -17.06
CA MET A 683 -50.39 -13.82 -16.32
C MET A 683 -50.03 -12.38 -16.01
N ILE A 684 -49.67 -12.08 -14.76
CA ILE A 684 -49.17 -10.77 -14.34
C ILE A 684 -47.71 -10.92 -13.91
N LEU A 685 -46.82 -10.19 -14.58
CA LEU A 685 -45.38 -10.16 -14.31
C LEU A 685 -44.98 -8.77 -13.77
N PRO A 686 -44.70 -8.63 -12.46
CA PRO A 686 -44.15 -7.40 -11.92
C PRO A 686 -42.68 -7.23 -12.35
N PHE A 687 -42.30 -6.00 -12.69
CA PHE A 687 -40.92 -5.61 -12.94
C PHE A 687 -40.69 -4.19 -12.44
N TYR A 688 -39.43 -3.86 -12.13
CA TYR A 688 -39.07 -2.55 -11.61
C TYR A 688 -38.32 -1.76 -12.67
N TYR A 689 -38.78 -0.55 -12.98
CA TYR A 689 -38.19 0.30 -14.00
C TYR A 689 -38.48 1.78 -13.74
N ASN A 690 -37.48 2.65 -13.91
CA ASN A 690 -37.56 4.10 -13.61
C ASN A 690 -38.12 4.41 -12.21
N ASP A 691 -37.57 3.73 -11.20
CA ASP A 691 -37.92 3.92 -9.78
C ASP A 691 -39.39 3.66 -9.42
N ARG A 692 -40.09 2.85 -10.22
CA ARG A 692 -41.48 2.46 -10.01
C ARG A 692 -41.69 1.00 -10.35
N TRP A 693 -42.68 0.39 -9.71
CA TRP A 693 -43.17 -0.91 -10.11
C TRP A 693 -44.09 -0.79 -11.32
N LYS A 694 -43.91 -1.72 -12.26
CA LYS A 694 -44.76 -1.88 -13.43
C LYS A 694 -45.16 -3.34 -13.54
N TYR A 695 -46.27 -3.60 -14.22
CA TYR A 695 -46.82 -4.94 -14.32
C TYR A 695 -47.21 -5.24 -15.77
N ILE A 696 -46.59 -6.25 -16.36
CA ILE A 696 -46.99 -6.76 -17.67
C ILE A 696 -48.10 -7.78 -17.45
N SER A 697 -49.24 -7.57 -18.10
CA SER A 697 -50.34 -8.50 -18.14
C SER A 697 -50.40 -9.18 -19.50
N CYS A 698 -50.18 -10.49 -19.55
CA CYS A 698 -50.23 -11.28 -20.78
C CYS A 698 -51.42 -12.25 -20.77
N CYS A 699 -52.16 -12.31 -21.88
CA CYS A 699 -53.36 -13.13 -22.01
C CYS A 699 -53.28 -14.04 -23.26
N ARG A 700 -53.55 -15.33 -23.09
CA ARG A 700 -53.67 -16.30 -24.20
C ARG A 700 -54.69 -17.38 -23.88
N TYR A 701 -55.11 -18.17 -24.86
CA TYR A 701 -56.01 -19.29 -24.59
C TYR A 701 -55.26 -20.45 -23.92
N ALA A 702 -55.91 -21.13 -22.98
CA ALA A 702 -55.29 -22.17 -22.17
C ALA A 702 -55.10 -23.50 -22.93
N ASP A 703 -55.91 -23.74 -23.96
CA ASP A 703 -55.82 -24.91 -24.84
C ASP A 703 -54.68 -24.81 -25.87
N GLU A 704 -54.14 -23.62 -26.11
CA GLU A 704 -52.90 -23.41 -26.87
C GLU A 704 -51.64 -23.80 -26.06
N ILE A 705 -51.79 -24.20 -24.79
CA ILE A 705 -50.67 -24.41 -23.86
C ILE A 705 -50.23 -25.88 -23.76
N ASN A 706 -51.07 -26.90 -24.03
CA ASN A 706 -50.56 -28.28 -24.20
C ASN A 706 -51.62 -29.38 -24.51
N ASP A 707 -51.26 -30.31 -25.42
CA ASP A 707 -51.85 -31.66 -25.52
C ASP A 707 -51.66 -32.49 -24.23
N GLU A 708 -50.75 -32.10 -23.32
CA GLU A 708 -50.59 -32.70 -21.99
C GLU A 708 -51.64 -32.24 -20.95
N PHE A 709 -52.29 -31.08 -21.12
CA PHE A 709 -53.29 -30.58 -20.16
C PHE A 709 -54.65 -31.29 -20.29
N LYS A 710 -54.92 -31.94 -21.43
CA LYS A 710 -56.10 -32.80 -21.62
C LYS A 710 -56.17 -33.94 -20.60
N GLN A 711 -55.04 -34.51 -20.15
CA GLN A 711 -55.07 -35.65 -19.23
C GLN A 711 -55.42 -35.27 -17.78
N GLN A 712 -55.09 -34.06 -17.32
CA GLN A 712 -55.41 -33.65 -15.94
C GLN A 712 -56.85 -33.13 -15.78
N ILE A 713 -57.45 -32.59 -16.83
CA ILE A 713 -58.84 -32.11 -16.80
C ILE A 713 -59.83 -33.27 -17.01
N LEU A 714 -59.47 -34.29 -17.81
CA LEU A 714 -60.31 -35.47 -18.02
C LEU A 714 -60.36 -36.43 -16.82
N GLN A 715 -59.46 -36.31 -15.83
CA GLN A 715 -59.49 -37.13 -14.60
C GLN A 715 -60.33 -36.55 -13.45
N LYS A 716 -61.02 -35.42 -13.64
CA LYS A 716 -61.96 -34.86 -12.65
C LYS A 716 -63.44 -35.00 -13.02
N LYS A 717 -63.74 -35.78 -14.05
CA LYS A 717 -65.09 -36.28 -14.34
C LYS A 717 -65.03 -37.79 -14.59
N ASP A 718 -64.89 -38.54 -13.50
CA ASP A 718 -65.49 -39.86 -13.30
C ASP A 718 -65.60 -40.14 -11.80
#